data_AF-A0A660S6D1-F1
#
_entry.id   AF-A0A660S6D1-F1
#
_cell.length_a   1.000
_cell.length_b   1.000
_cell.length_c   1.000
_cell.angle_alpha   90.00
_cell.angle_beta   90.00
_cell.angle_gamma   90.00
#
_symmetry.space_group_name_H-M   'P 1'
#
loop_
_entity.id
_entity.type
_entity.pdbx_description
1 polymer ?
#
loop_
_entity_poly.entity_id
_entity_poly.type
_entity_poly.pdbx_seq_one_letter_code
_entity_poly.pdbx_strand_id
1 'polypeptide(L)'
;MKKISLFFVLSLSLLLHVSANWKNFVRFSYFNKETVLDSSIFISSESGLGKYTLHSDSINILTTDCGINSNKIIDMNKYFSSLYLLHDSSISIITPESTYSIPFPIQTGINPQHISKTNDKIYISTESSIISGDFNGIIYQFSSYPSPFGKFRNILLYGDTAVIASDSGLIFSQANAIWDSTTWYKHFKSELNSAHVNKVIFKDRKLYIATDKGMNTYYNNFIGNIPNTGLPDSNITYLTTINNTIYSVIANRVYYLENNMWNIYTPLSGHSIEFIEGKDSTIIASNSGTIYKVDMTEKDSSGNPIITNITPITLINNNIAAINTDNRGKLYILYGPYSSRMDIIQGDSIEHYQFTAGYPTSNGYSIACDRTGRTWVGFWSISDSGIVCIDTNKNEHWYKIPSNAPVVSDIKFDKKNRLWLLNYSDYSNLFMLNTDSTWIKYNNGYTEWMYRIYIDRHNDVWLGSYHIGEASCLDSNGVWHKYTLTGSATVSGFAEINDTTMYIATENGIYIVTNLTDIEHVTQLDNINLTNITDITTDPYNNLWIAIPNEGIYMHHNGVWQHFSTNDGLVSTNFGTVGGGIKKPQKLFAFDKKNNFMYIASFDGISRFYNDSMFVLPDNNVKLHIYPNPVNHGKIYIDLIPDGITVSIYSVSGKFMGKFANTDIKSQLYYDTSTMPPGIYYAVAIKGNRRIAITKFAVTDK
;
A
#
# COMPACT_ATOMS: atom_id res chain seq x y z
N MET A 1 40.14 28.25 14.84
CA MET A 1 39.34 27.02 14.99
C MET A 1 38.00 27.24 14.31
N LYS A 2 37.93 26.90 13.02
CA LYS A 2 36.74 26.98 12.15
C LYS A 2 36.82 25.80 11.19
N LYS A 3 35.64 25.28 10.82
CA LYS A 3 35.33 24.18 9.89
C LYS A 3 35.24 22.80 10.55
N ILE A 4 34.01 22.31 10.68
CA ILE A 4 33.48 21.11 10.01
C ILE A 4 31.97 21.32 9.91
N SER A 5 31.50 21.71 8.73
CA SER A 5 30.07 21.72 8.36
C SER A 5 30.03 21.60 6.84
N LEU A 6 30.26 20.38 6.36
CA LEU A 6 30.05 20.02 4.97
C LEU A 6 29.89 18.50 4.93
N PHE A 7 28.64 18.02 4.90
CA PHE A 7 28.17 16.72 4.40
C PHE A 7 26.76 16.52 4.94
N PHE A 8 25.71 16.85 4.17
CA PHE A 8 24.36 16.26 4.26
C PHE A 8 23.33 16.86 3.26
N VAL A 9 23.75 17.24 2.04
CA VAL A 9 22.79 17.76 1.02
C VAL A 9 22.74 16.89 -0.24
N LEU A 10 23.28 15.66 -0.21
CA LEU A 10 23.40 14.82 -1.41
C LEU A 10 22.53 13.55 -1.44
N SER A 11 21.51 13.42 -0.58
CA SER A 11 20.63 12.23 -0.55
C SER A 11 19.17 12.48 -0.91
N LEU A 12 18.72 13.73 -1.11
CA LEU A 12 17.28 14.00 -1.28
C LEU A 12 16.74 13.65 -2.67
N SER A 13 17.56 13.71 -3.73
CA SER A 13 17.16 13.28 -5.08
C SER A 13 17.24 11.76 -5.27
N LEU A 14 17.97 11.04 -4.42
CA LEU A 14 18.13 9.58 -4.53
C LEU A 14 16.88 8.83 -4.05
N LEU A 15 16.15 9.39 -3.09
CA LEU A 15 14.91 8.81 -2.55
C LEU A 15 13.70 8.95 -3.50
N LEU A 16 13.73 9.90 -4.44
CA LEU A 16 12.62 10.15 -5.37
C LEU A 16 12.58 9.20 -6.58
N HIS A 17 13.61 8.37 -6.80
CA HIS A 17 13.66 7.46 -7.96
C HIS A 17 13.36 5.98 -7.64
N VAL A 18 13.48 5.55 -6.38
CA VAL A 18 13.07 4.18 -6.01
C VAL A 18 11.54 4.04 -5.99
N SER A 19 10.82 5.10 -5.59
CA SER A 19 9.34 5.09 -5.55
C SER A 19 8.68 5.03 -6.93
N ALA A 20 9.35 5.45 -8.00
CA ALA A 20 8.77 5.51 -9.35
C ALA A 20 8.45 4.13 -9.96
N ASN A 21 9.01 3.05 -9.40
CA ASN A 21 8.79 1.69 -9.88
C ASN A 21 7.63 0.97 -9.18
N TRP A 22 7.08 1.54 -8.12
CA TRP A 22 6.03 0.93 -7.33
C TRP A 22 4.68 1.57 -7.59
N LYS A 23 3.63 0.76 -7.55
CA LYS A 23 2.26 1.22 -7.44
C LYS A 23 1.49 0.28 -6.54
N ASN A 24 0.78 0.84 -5.56
CA ASN A 24 -0.05 0.03 -4.68
C ASN A 24 -1.52 0.08 -5.06
N PHE A 25 -2.21 -1.04 -4.79
CA PHE A 25 -3.65 -1.19 -4.88
C PHE A 25 -4.14 -1.68 -3.53
N VAL A 26 -5.04 -0.92 -2.92
CA VAL A 26 -5.53 -1.13 -1.55
C VAL A 26 -7.04 -0.99 -1.54
N ARG A 27 -7.68 -1.56 -0.52
CA ARG A 27 -9.07 -1.28 -0.16
C ARG A 27 -9.11 0.07 0.58
N PHE A 28 -9.72 1.06 -0.02
CA PHE A 28 -9.92 2.38 0.55
C PHE A 28 -11.30 2.48 1.23
N SER A 29 -11.33 2.07 2.49
CA SER A 29 -12.51 2.10 3.37
C SER A 29 -12.07 2.32 4.82
N TYR A 30 -13.01 2.36 5.77
CA TYR A 30 -12.74 2.66 7.18
C TYR A 30 -12.06 4.02 7.33
N PHE A 31 -12.79 5.08 6.97
CA PHE A 31 -12.29 6.44 7.03
C PHE A 31 -12.17 6.91 8.48
N ASN A 32 -11.15 7.73 8.74
CA ASN A 32 -10.82 8.22 10.07
C ASN A 32 -11.05 9.73 10.21
N LYS A 33 -10.84 10.49 9.13
CA LYS A 33 -10.91 11.95 9.14
C LYS A 33 -10.96 12.53 7.74
N GLU A 34 -11.57 13.71 7.63
CA GLU A 34 -11.58 14.53 6.42
C GLU A 34 -11.01 15.92 6.72
N THR A 35 -10.32 16.53 5.75
CA THR A 35 -9.91 17.93 5.84
C THR A 35 -9.72 18.60 4.49
N VAL A 36 -10.00 19.90 4.40
CA VAL A 36 -9.70 20.72 3.21
C VAL A 36 -8.28 21.26 3.28
N LEU A 37 -7.52 21.10 2.20
CA LEU A 37 -6.26 21.80 1.98
C LEU A 37 -6.20 22.27 0.52
N ASP A 38 -6.00 23.58 0.34
CA ASP A 38 -6.03 24.25 -0.97
C ASP A 38 -7.26 23.86 -1.80
N SER A 39 -7.09 23.36 -3.02
CA SER A 39 -8.18 22.94 -3.93
C SER A 39 -8.50 21.44 -3.81
N SER A 40 -8.20 20.82 -2.67
CA SER A 40 -8.40 19.40 -2.43
C SER A 40 -9.08 19.13 -1.09
N ILE A 41 -9.85 18.04 -1.06
CA ILE A 41 -10.40 17.46 0.16
C ILE A 41 -9.68 16.13 0.38
N PHE A 42 -9.07 15.98 1.54
CA PHE A 42 -8.32 14.80 1.94
C PHE A 42 -9.15 13.94 2.87
N ILE A 43 -9.10 12.62 2.66
CA ILE A 43 -9.86 11.61 3.40
C ILE A 43 -8.84 10.57 3.87
N SER A 44 -8.55 10.50 5.17
CA SER A 44 -7.63 9.48 5.71
C SER A 44 -8.37 8.19 6.01
N SER A 45 -7.71 7.04 5.82
CA SER A 45 -8.24 5.73 6.16
C SER A 45 -7.19 4.83 6.82
N GLU A 46 -7.60 3.61 7.19
CA GLU A 46 -6.68 2.57 7.66
C GLU A 46 -5.75 2.01 6.57
N SER A 47 -5.96 2.36 5.30
CA SER A 47 -5.22 1.78 4.16
C SER A 47 -4.69 2.82 3.17
N GLY A 48 -4.82 4.12 3.45
CA GLY A 48 -4.18 5.17 2.66
C GLY A 48 -4.84 6.53 2.83
N LEU A 49 -4.50 7.46 1.94
CA LEU A 49 -5.02 8.82 1.93
C LEU A 49 -5.71 9.11 0.59
N GLY A 50 -7.02 9.31 0.61
CA GLY A 50 -7.78 9.78 -0.54
C GLY A 50 -7.59 11.30 -0.71
N LYS A 51 -7.17 11.73 -1.90
CA LYS A 51 -7.12 13.13 -2.32
C LYS A 51 -8.16 13.37 -3.40
N TYR A 52 -9.28 13.98 -3.02
CA TYR A 52 -10.28 14.45 -3.95
C TYR A 52 -9.93 15.85 -4.43
N THR A 53 -9.73 16.02 -5.73
CA THR A 53 -9.33 17.30 -6.35
C THR A 53 -10.56 17.97 -6.96
N LEU A 54 -10.91 19.15 -6.45
CA LEU A 54 -12.16 19.84 -6.80
C LEU A 54 -12.29 20.16 -8.30
N HIS A 55 -11.19 20.63 -8.93
CA HIS A 55 -11.23 21.07 -10.32
C HIS A 55 -11.35 19.93 -11.33
N SER A 56 -10.72 18.79 -11.06
CA SER A 56 -10.74 17.62 -11.95
C SER A 56 -11.86 16.63 -11.61
N ASP A 57 -12.61 16.88 -10.53
CA ASP A 57 -13.67 16.00 -10.02
C ASP A 57 -13.21 14.54 -9.86
N SER A 58 -11.99 14.36 -9.32
CA SER A 58 -11.33 13.05 -9.27
C SER A 58 -10.73 12.77 -7.90
N ILE A 59 -10.87 11.54 -7.43
CA ILE A 59 -10.19 11.04 -6.24
C ILE A 59 -9.00 10.16 -6.64
N ASN A 60 -7.84 10.43 -6.03
CA ASN A 60 -6.66 9.57 -6.10
C ASN A 60 -6.34 9.03 -4.71
N ILE A 61 -5.99 7.76 -4.61
CA ILE A 61 -5.53 7.16 -3.35
C ILE A 61 -4.01 7.26 -3.32
N LEU A 62 -3.47 7.83 -2.25
CA LEU A 62 -2.05 7.94 -1.97
C LEU A 62 -1.67 6.89 -0.92
N THR A 63 -0.66 6.11 -1.23
CA THR A 63 -0.13 4.99 -0.44
C THR A 63 1.39 5.12 -0.29
N THR A 64 2.07 4.15 0.33
CA THR A 64 3.52 4.21 0.60
C THR A 64 4.41 4.48 -0.63
N ASP A 65 3.99 4.06 -1.83
CA ASP A 65 4.60 4.39 -3.12
C ASP A 65 4.54 5.89 -3.47
N CYS A 66 3.65 6.65 -2.84
CA CYS A 66 3.58 8.11 -2.94
C CYS A 66 4.41 8.84 -1.86
N GLY A 67 5.23 8.11 -1.09
CA GLY A 67 6.17 8.66 -0.11
C GLY A 67 5.61 8.89 1.29
N ILE A 68 4.37 8.49 1.58
CA ILE A 68 3.89 8.42 2.97
C ILE A 68 4.53 7.21 3.66
N ASN A 69 4.85 7.33 4.95
CA ASN A 69 5.58 6.30 5.68
C ASN A 69 4.79 5.00 5.87
N SER A 70 3.47 5.10 6.03
CA SER A 70 2.57 3.97 6.27
C SER A 70 1.19 4.26 5.70
N ASN A 71 0.51 3.20 5.26
CA ASN A 71 -0.86 3.27 4.74
C ASN A 71 -1.89 3.42 5.87
N LYS A 72 -1.55 3.02 7.10
CA LYS A 72 -2.43 3.16 8.26
C LYS A 72 -2.29 4.58 8.83
N ILE A 73 -3.31 5.41 8.64
CA ILE A 73 -3.34 6.80 9.11
C ILE A 73 -4.27 6.90 10.31
N ILE A 74 -3.72 7.23 11.47
CA ILE A 74 -4.46 7.35 12.74
C ILE A 74 -5.23 8.67 12.79
N ASP A 75 -4.54 9.76 12.47
CA ASP A 75 -5.08 11.11 12.50
C ASP A 75 -4.39 11.99 11.46
N MET A 76 -4.99 13.13 11.15
CA MET A 76 -4.51 14.08 10.17
C MET A 76 -4.73 15.52 10.64
N ASN A 77 -3.75 16.39 10.42
CA ASN A 77 -3.86 17.80 10.74
C ASN A 77 -3.31 18.65 9.59
N LYS A 78 -3.97 19.77 9.31
CA LYS A 78 -3.48 20.75 8.33
C LYS A 78 -2.84 21.92 9.05
N TYR A 79 -1.76 22.42 8.49
CA TYR A 79 -1.12 23.63 8.96
C TYR A 79 -0.49 24.37 7.77
N PHE A 80 -0.95 25.61 7.54
CA PHE A 80 -0.74 26.35 6.28
C PHE A 80 -1.06 25.49 5.05
N SER A 81 -0.11 25.35 4.13
CA SER A 81 -0.20 24.59 2.88
C SER A 81 0.26 23.14 3.04
N SER A 82 0.40 22.65 4.27
CA SER A 82 0.96 21.32 4.56
C SER A 82 -0.03 20.44 5.32
N LEU A 83 0.05 19.15 5.04
CA LEU A 83 -0.74 18.11 5.68
C LEU A 83 0.18 17.21 6.52
N TYR A 84 -0.19 16.97 7.76
CA TYR A 84 0.54 16.13 8.71
C TYR A 84 -0.30 14.89 8.98
N LEU A 85 0.24 13.72 8.64
CA LEU A 85 -0.39 12.42 8.81
C LEU A 85 0.29 11.71 9.97
N LEU A 86 -0.49 11.33 10.98
CA LEU A 86 0.00 10.56 12.11
C LEU A 86 -0.14 9.06 11.80
N HIS A 87 0.97 8.35 11.92
CA HIS A 87 1.03 6.89 11.86
C HIS A 87 1.36 6.32 13.24
N ASP A 88 1.41 4.99 13.36
CA ASP A 88 1.76 4.32 14.61
C ASP A 88 3.15 4.77 15.11
N SER A 89 4.14 4.95 14.22
CA SER A 89 5.56 5.21 14.56
C SER A 89 6.21 6.43 13.91
N SER A 90 5.45 7.18 13.13
CA SER A 90 6.01 8.25 12.29
C SER A 90 4.96 9.30 11.96
N ILE A 91 5.43 10.42 11.42
CA ILE A 91 4.59 11.46 10.85
C ILE A 91 4.99 11.64 9.39
N SER A 92 4.03 11.51 8.46
CA SER A 92 4.26 11.95 7.09
C SER A 92 3.82 13.39 6.93
N ILE A 93 4.63 14.21 6.28
CA ILE A 93 4.30 15.59 5.93
C ILE A 93 4.21 15.69 4.43
N ILE A 94 3.03 16.08 3.94
CA ILE A 94 2.78 16.39 2.53
C ILE A 94 2.78 17.91 2.40
N THR A 95 3.68 18.42 1.58
CA THR A 95 3.79 19.83 1.20
C THR A 95 3.45 19.98 -0.29
N PRO A 96 3.28 21.21 -0.82
CA PRO A 96 3.06 21.41 -2.25
C PRO A 96 4.21 20.89 -3.12
N GLU A 97 5.44 20.84 -2.58
CA GLU A 97 6.66 20.50 -3.33
C GLU A 97 7.12 19.05 -3.11
N SER A 98 6.82 18.45 -1.95
CA SER A 98 7.37 17.16 -1.57
C SER A 98 6.57 16.46 -0.47
N THR A 99 6.75 15.16 -0.37
CA THR A 99 6.35 14.35 0.79
C THR A 99 7.62 13.90 1.52
N TYR A 100 7.65 14.04 2.84
CA TYR A 100 8.74 13.49 3.66
C TYR A 100 8.19 12.96 4.98
N SER A 101 8.94 12.03 5.59
CA SER A 101 8.53 11.34 6.81
C SER A 101 9.48 11.64 7.96
N ILE A 102 8.93 11.83 9.14
CA ILE A 102 9.65 12.03 10.39
C ILE A 102 9.39 10.82 11.27
N PRO A 103 10.38 9.94 11.51
CA PRO A 103 10.25 8.96 12.56
C PRO A 103 10.24 9.69 13.89
N PHE A 104 9.40 9.26 14.83
CA PHE A 104 9.53 9.68 16.21
C PHE A 104 9.73 8.44 17.09
N PRO A 105 10.60 8.52 18.11
CA PRO A 105 10.93 7.37 18.94
C PRO A 105 9.70 6.98 19.75
N ILE A 106 8.96 5.97 19.30
CA ILE A 106 8.00 5.32 20.18
C ILE A 106 8.82 4.58 21.24
N GLN A 107 8.74 5.00 22.50
CA GLN A 107 9.04 4.08 23.59
C GLN A 107 7.93 3.02 23.61
N THR A 108 8.29 1.74 23.56
CA THR A 108 7.35 0.60 23.57
C THR A 108 6.17 0.84 24.52
N GLY A 109 4.94 0.80 23.99
CA GLY A 109 3.71 0.98 24.78
C GLY A 109 3.00 2.33 24.61
N ILE A 110 3.53 3.26 23.82
CA ILE A 110 2.82 4.51 23.50
C ILE A 110 1.93 4.31 22.27
N ASN A 111 0.61 4.49 22.45
CA ASN A 111 -0.39 4.47 21.39
C ASN A 111 -0.78 5.92 21.00
N PRO A 112 -0.28 6.47 19.88
CA PRO A 112 -0.61 7.83 19.46
C PRO A 112 -2.07 7.90 18.99
N GLN A 113 -2.72 9.06 19.17
CA GLN A 113 -4.17 9.20 18.99
C GLN A 113 -4.58 10.44 18.19
N HIS A 114 -3.95 11.58 18.45
CA HIS A 114 -4.28 12.85 17.81
C HIS A 114 -3.01 13.63 17.51
N ILE A 115 -2.98 14.35 16.39
CA ILE A 115 -1.87 15.24 16.01
C ILE A 115 -2.34 16.68 15.87
N SER A 116 -1.52 17.62 16.33
CA SER A 116 -1.66 19.04 16.05
C SER A 116 -0.31 19.69 15.79
N LYS A 117 -0.28 20.75 14.99
CA LYS A 117 0.92 21.50 14.62
C LYS A 117 0.77 22.96 15.02
N THR A 118 1.81 23.52 15.67
CA THR A 118 1.96 24.96 15.94
C THR A 118 3.00 25.60 15.03
N ASN A 119 3.43 26.83 15.27
CA ASN A 119 4.49 27.46 14.48
C ASN A 119 5.80 26.66 14.58
N ASP A 120 6.19 26.27 15.78
CA ASP A 120 7.50 25.70 16.12
C ASP A 120 7.43 24.22 16.52
N LYS A 121 6.26 23.72 16.92
CA LYS A 121 6.13 22.38 17.51
C LYS A 121 5.08 21.52 16.83
N ILE A 122 5.24 20.21 16.95
CA ILE A 122 4.22 19.18 16.70
C ILE A 122 3.81 18.60 18.04
N TYR A 123 2.51 18.42 18.26
CA TYR A 123 1.96 17.78 19.43
C TYR A 123 1.24 16.50 19.05
N ILE A 124 1.53 15.42 19.78
CA ILE A 124 0.85 14.13 19.65
C ILE A 124 0.24 13.77 20.99
N SER A 125 -1.06 13.50 21.01
CA SER A 125 -1.73 12.96 22.20
C SER A 125 -1.57 11.45 22.23
N THR A 126 -1.33 10.92 23.42
CA THR A 126 -1.39 9.49 23.70
C THR A 126 -2.49 9.26 24.75
N GLU A 127 -2.62 8.03 25.26
CA GLU A 127 -3.54 7.73 26.37
C GLU A 127 -3.09 8.34 27.71
N SER A 128 -1.78 8.55 27.91
CA SER A 128 -1.21 8.93 29.21
C SER A 128 -0.21 10.08 29.16
N SER A 129 0.19 10.52 27.97
CA SER A 129 1.24 11.52 27.76
C SER A 129 0.96 12.43 26.57
N ILE A 130 1.73 13.52 26.52
CA ILE A 130 1.83 14.40 25.36
C ILE A 130 3.25 14.28 24.84
N ILE A 131 3.38 14.01 23.54
CA ILE A 131 4.67 14.09 22.87
C ILE A 131 4.74 15.45 22.16
N SER A 132 5.81 16.20 22.41
CA SER A 132 6.16 17.43 21.70
C SER A 132 7.36 17.17 20.80
N GLY A 133 7.25 17.52 19.52
CA GLY A 133 8.35 17.50 18.56
C GLY A 133 8.76 18.92 18.19
N ASP A 134 10.02 19.26 18.45
CA ASP A 134 10.57 20.60 18.19
C ASP A 134 11.40 20.59 16.91
N PHE A 135 11.08 21.47 15.96
CA PHE A 135 11.86 21.60 14.73
C PHE A 135 12.99 22.60 14.92
N ASN A 136 14.24 22.13 14.85
CA ASN A 136 15.42 22.99 14.99
C ASN A 136 15.95 23.52 13.63
N GLY A 137 15.18 23.37 12.56
CA GLY A 137 15.60 23.73 11.19
C GLY A 137 16.19 22.58 10.39
N ILE A 138 16.57 21.46 11.04
CA ILE A 138 17.20 20.31 10.38
C ILE A 138 16.50 18.99 10.76
N ILE A 139 16.19 18.80 12.04
CA ILE A 139 15.55 17.58 12.56
C ILE A 139 14.46 17.93 13.57
N TYR A 140 13.54 17.00 13.77
CA TYR A 140 12.62 17.04 14.90
C TYR A 140 13.24 16.33 16.10
N GLN A 141 13.20 16.98 17.26
CA GLN A 141 13.53 16.36 18.54
C GLN A 141 12.25 16.17 19.35
N PHE A 142 11.95 14.93 19.72
CA PHE A 142 10.73 14.59 20.45
C PHE A 142 11.00 14.42 21.93
N SER A 143 10.12 15.01 22.75
CA SER A 143 10.07 14.86 24.20
C SER A 143 8.69 14.42 24.65
N SER A 144 8.62 13.51 25.61
CA SER A 144 7.37 13.02 26.20
C SER A 144 7.16 13.69 27.56
N TYR A 145 5.94 14.17 27.80
CA TYR A 145 5.55 14.85 29.03
C TYR A 145 4.31 14.18 29.64
N PRO A 146 4.18 14.14 30.98
CA PRO A 146 2.92 13.79 31.61
C PRO A 146 1.81 14.69 31.09
N SER A 147 0.61 14.14 30.89
CA SER A 147 -0.54 14.95 30.48
C SER A 147 -1.39 15.38 31.68
N PRO A 148 -1.23 16.61 32.21
CA PRO A 148 -2.01 17.09 33.36
C PRO A 148 -3.51 17.23 33.07
N PHE A 149 -3.91 17.17 31.80
CA PHE A 149 -5.30 17.26 31.35
C PHE A 149 -5.83 15.97 30.69
N GLY A 150 -5.05 14.88 30.72
CA GLY A 150 -5.39 13.63 30.06
C GLY A 150 -5.28 13.72 28.54
N LYS A 151 -6.10 12.97 27.79
CA LYS A 151 -6.05 12.99 26.33
C LYS A 151 -6.50 14.37 25.81
N PHE A 152 -5.76 14.95 24.86
CA PHE A 152 -6.32 16.04 24.05
C PHE A 152 -6.93 15.45 22.78
N ARG A 153 -8.02 16.07 22.31
CA ARG A 153 -8.73 15.68 21.07
C ARG A 153 -8.57 16.72 19.97
N ASN A 154 -8.29 17.96 20.35
CA ASN A 154 -8.04 19.04 19.42
C ASN A 154 -7.25 20.16 20.09
N ILE A 155 -6.34 20.77 19.34
CA ILE A 155 -5.66 22.00 19.73
C ILE A 155 -5.91 23.01 18.63
N LEU A 156 -6.49 24.16 19.00
CA LEU A 156 -6.68 25.31 18.14
C LEU A 156 -5.69 26.41 18.52
N LEU A 157 -5.10 27.07 17.55
CA LEU A 157 -4.14 28.15 17.79
C LEU A 157 -4.71 29.51 17.44
N TYR A 158 -4.38 30.49 18.28
CA TYR A 158 -4.68 31.90 18.06
C TYR A 158 -3.48 32.73 18.51
N GLY A 159 -2.60 33.09 17.57
CA GLY A 159 -1.30 33.68 17.89
C GLY A 159 -0.47 32.72 18.75
N ASP A 160 0.06 33.21 19.87
CA ASP A 160 0.84 32.42 20.83
C ASP A 160 -0.04 31.67 21.85
N THR A 161 -1.36 31.71 21.72
CA THR A 161 -2.29 30.98 22.60
C THR A 161 -2.75 29.68 21.95
N ALA A 162 -2.57 28.57 22.67
CA ALA A 162 -3.19 27.29 22.36
C ALA A 162 -4.48 27.12 23.18
N VAL A 163 -5.56 26.76 22.49
CA VAL A 163 -6.84 26.36 23.06
C VAL A 163 -6.99 24.85 22.92
N ILE A 164 -6.98 24.15 24.05
CA ILE A 164 -6.87 22.70 24.11
C ILE A 164 -8.21 22.12 24.54
N ALA A 165 -8.79 21.28 23.69
CA ALA A 165 -9.94 20.43 24.01
C ALA A 165 -9.42 19.11 24.60
N SER A 166 -9.77 18.84 25.86
CA SER A 166 -9.25 17.70 26.61
C SER A 166 -10.30 16.97 27.43
N ASP A 167 -9.94 15.83 27.99
CA ASP A 167 -10.77 15.11 28.97
C ASP A 167 -10.92 15.85 30.31
N SER A 168 -10.15 16.92 30.53
CA SER A 168 -10.18 17.71 31.77
C SER A 168 -10.79 19.11 31.60
N GLY A 169 -11.29 19.46 30.42
CA GLY A 169 -11.94 20.73 30.13
C GLY A 169 -11.32 21.46 28.94
N LEU A 170 -11.65 22.75 28.83
CA LEU A 170 -11.08 23.67 27.85
C LEU A 170 -9.95 24.47 28.49
N ILE A 171 -8.75 24.39 27.93
CA ILE A 171 -7.55 25.03 28.50
C ILE A 171 -7.00 26.05 27.52
N PHE A 172 -6.62 27.22 28.04
CA PHE A 172 -5.88 28.25 27.31
C PHE A 172 -4.46 28.26 27.86
N SER A 173 -3.48 27.97 27.02
CA SER A 173 -2.07 27.87 27.40
C SER A 173 -1.18 28.59 26.40
N GLN A 174 0.08 28.87 26.79
CA GLN A 174 1.10 29.28 25.84
C GLN A 174 1.37 28.15 24.83
N ALA A 175 1.37 28.47 23.54
CA ALA A 175 1.40 27.49 22.47
C ALA A 175 2.66 26.60 22.46
N ASN A 176 3.75 27.04 23.08
CA ASN A 176 5.02 26.31 23.12
C ASN A 176 5.22 25.48 24.41
N ALA A 177 4.28 25.53 25.37
CA ALA A 177 4.43 24.91 26.69
C ALA A 177 3.14 24.25 27.18
N ILE A 178 2.34 23.68 26.26
CA ILE A 178 0.99 23.19 26.59
C ILE A 178 0.94 22.15 27.73
N TRP A 179 2.00 21.36 27.90
CA TRP A 179 2.10 20.33 28.96
C TRP A 179 2.35 20.92 30.36
N ASP A 180 2.78 22.17 30.46
CA ASP A 180 3.09 22.83 31.72
C ASP A 180 1.88 23.62 32.22
N SER A 181 1.23 23.12 33.27
CA SER A 181 0.04 23.75 33.86
C SER A 181 0.29 25.12 34.49
N THR A 182 1.54 25.47 34.77
CA THR A 182 1.89 26.80 35.29
C THR A 182 1.79 27.90 34.23
N THR A 183 1.76 27.51 32.94
CA THR A 183 1.65 28.43 31.79
C THR A 183 0.21 28.69 31.36
N TRP A 184 -0.77 28.07 32.04
CA TRP A 184 -2.17 28.16 31.64
C TRP A 184 -2.78 29.49 32.06
N TYR A 185 -3.37 30.19 31.10
CA TYR A 185 -4.08 31.44 31.33
C TYR A 185 -5.48 31.19 31.90
N LYS A 186 -6.15 30.13 31.43
CA LYS A 186 -7.53 29.77 31.79
C LYS A 186 -7.74 28.27 31.69
N HIS A 187 -8.57 27.74 32.57
CA HIS A 187 -9.03 26.37 32.56
C HIS A 187 -10.51 26.33 32.92
N PHE A 188 -11.35 25.97 31.96
CA PHE A 188 -12.80 25.82 32.17
C PHE A 188 -13.14 24.34 32.28
N LYS A 189 -13.83 23.98 33.36
CA LYS A 189 -14.25 22.60 33.63
C LYS A 189 -15.70 22.54 34.06
N SER A 190 -16.02 23.09 35.24
CA SER A 190 -17.38 23.10 35.79
C SER A 190 -18.31 24.13 35.13
N GLU A 191 -17.74 25.10 34.42
CA GLU A 191 -18.47 26.15 33.71
C GLU A 191 -19.02 25.68 32.34
N LEU A 192 -18.50 24.57 31.83
CA LEU A 192 -18.95 23.95 30.60
C LEU A 192 -20.08 22.96 30.90
N ASN A 193 -20.81 22.56 29.86
CA ASN A 193 -21.80 21.50 29.96
C ASN A 193 -21.17 20.17 30.41
N SER A 194 -19.88 19.97 30.13
CA SER A 194 -19.07 18.85 30.60
C SER A 194 -17.58 19.16 30.57
N ALA A 195 -16.83 18.45 31.40
CA ALA A 195 -15.37 18.47 31.40
C ALA A 195 -14.76 17.73 30.19
N HIS A 196 -15.50 16.83 29.54
CA HIS A 196 -15.00 16.11 28.37
C HIS A 196 -15.25 16.93 27.10
N VAL A 197 -14.22 17.68 26.67
CA VAL A 197 -14.30 18.53 25.48
C VAL A 197 -13.81 17.75 24.27
N ASN A 198 -14.73 17.47 23.34
CA ASN A 198 -14.46 16.68 22.15
C ASN A 198 -13.77 17.49 21.04
N LYS A 199 -14.24 18.73 20.80
CA LYS A 199 -13.77 19.56 19.69
C LYS A 199 -13.98 21.03 20.00
N VAL A 200 -13.07 21.87 19.51
CA VAL A 200 -13.24 23.32 19.53
C VAL A 200 -13.02 23.87 18.12
N ILE A 201 -13.84 24.85 17.72
CA ILE A 201 -13.66 25.61 16.48
C ILE A 201 -13.85 27.10 16.77
N PHE A 202 -13.24 27.94 15.94
CA PHE A 202 -13.38 29.39 16.02
C PHE A 202 -14.10 29.92 14.80
N LYS A 203 -15.11 30.74 15.03
CA LYS A 203 -15.94 31.35 14.00
C LYS A 203 -16.51 32.67 14.51
N ASP A 204 -16.50 33.71 13.68
CA ASP A 204 -17.10 35.01 13.99
C ASP A 204 -16.66 35.60 15.35
N ARG A 205 -15.37 35.47 15.69
CA ARG A 205 -14.75 35.87 16.97
C ARG A 205 -15.16 35.06 18.20
N LYS A 206 -15.95 33.99 18.02
CA LYS A 206 -16.52 33.16 19.06
C LYS A 206 -15.93 31.75 18.98
N LEU A 207 -15.62 31.17 20.13
CA LEU A 207 -15.28 29.75 20.21
C LEU A 207 -16.57 28.95 20.37
N TYR A 208 -16.67 27.85 19.63
CA TYR A 208 -17.71 26.83 19.76
C TYR A 208 -17.06 25.57 20.32
N ILE A 209 -17.61 25.09 21.42
CA ILE A 209 -16.98 24.08 22.28
C ILE A 209 -17.92 22.89 22.35
N ALA A 210 -17.62 21.85 21.58
CA ALA A 210 -18.38 20.61 21.58
C ALA A 210 -17.92 19.69 22.71
N THR A 211 -18.88 19.16 23.47
CA THR A 211 -18.66 18.25 24.59
C THR A 211 -19.51 16.99 24.44
N ASP A 212 -19.34 16.03 25.35
CA ASP A 212 -20.21 14.85 25.44
C ASP A 212 -21.62 15.15 26.00
N LYS A 213 -21.87 16.40 26.44
CA LYS A 213 -23.15 16.89 26.99
C LYS A 213 -23.70 18.13 26.27
N GLY A 214 -23.26 18.39 25.05
CA GLY A 214 -23.78 19.43 24.18
C GLY A 214 -22.72 20.44 23.79
N MET A 215 -23.16 21.63 23.37
CA MET A 215 -22.26 22.67 22.88
C MET A 215 -22.30 23.92 23.74
N ASN A 216 -21.13 24.38 24.16
CA ASN A 216 -20.93 25.69 24.75
C ASN A 216 -20.35 26.66 23.72
N THR A 217 -20.37 27.93 24.08
CA THR A 217 -19.66 28.95 23.33
C THR A 217 -18.92 29.89 24.26
N TYR A 218 -17.82 30.46 23.77
CA TYR A 218 -17.03 31.41 24.54
C TYR A 218 -16.72 32.66 23.73
N TYR A 219 -17.11 33.82 24.26
CA TYR A 219 -16.87 35.14 23.68
C TYR A 219 -16.83 36.19 24.80
N ASN A 220 -15.88 37.13 24.75
CA ASN A 220 -15.74 38.21 25.74
C ASN A 220 -15.82 37.74 27.21
N ASN A 221 -15.10 36.67 27.55
CA ASN A 221 -15.10 36.03 28.89
C ASN A 221 -16.44 35.44 29.36
N PHE A 222 -17.44 35.36 28.49
CA PHE A 222 -18.73 34.76 28.80
C PHE A 222 -18.85 33.37 28.16
N ILE A 223 -19.32 32.40 28.95
CA ILE A 223 -19.69 31.07 28.46
C ILE A 223 -21.20 31.03 28.22
N GLY A 224 -21.58 30.86 26.95
CA GLY A 224 -22.96 30.61 26.55
C GLY A 224 -23.22 29.12 26.34
N ASN A 225 -24.48 28.72 26.41
CA ASN A 225 -24.93 27.37 26.06
C ASN A 225 -25.73 27.42 24.75
N ILE A 226 -25.50 26.45 23.86
CA ILE A 226 -26.34 26.22 22.69
C ILE A 226 -27.25 25.02 23.00
N PRO A 227 -28.58 25.21 23.00
CA PRO A 227 -29.51 24.12 23.26
C PRO A 227 -29.29 22.94 22.31
N ASN A 228 -29.38 21.72 22.85
CA ASN A 228 -29.34 20.50 22.05
C ASN A 228 -30.69 20.22 21.34
N THR A 229 -31.61 21.20 21.32
CA THR A 229 -32.92 21.08 20.68
C THR A 229 -32.75 20.74 19.19
N GLY A 230 -33.38 19.65 18.76
CA GLY A 230 -33.27 19.14 17.39
C GLY A 230 -32.19 18.08 17.19
N LEU A 231 -31.33 17.83 18.19
CA LEU A 231 -30.35 16.75 18.15
C LEU A 231 -30.88 15.46 18.78
N PRO A 232 -30.50 14.28 18.24
CA PRO A 232 -30.90 12.99 18.81
C PRO A 232 -30.05 12.58 20.02
N ASP A 233 -28.88 13.18 20.19
CA ASP A 233 -27.94 12.92 21.28
C ASP A 233 -27.25 14.25 21.66
N SER A 234 -26.82 14.37 22.92
CA SER A 234 -26.02 15.48 23.42
C SER A 234 -24.51 15.31 23.17
N ASN A 235 -24.04 14.11 22.84
CA ASN A 235 -22.62 13.86 22.59
C ASN A 235 -22.19 14.34 21.21
N ILE A 236 -21.50 15.49 21.17
CA ILE A 236 -21.04 16.12 19.93
C ILE A 236 -19.55 15.80 19.78
N THR A 237 -19.23 14.80 18.96
CA THR A 237 -17.84 14.33 18.73
C THR A 237 -17.20 14.92 17.48
N TYR A 238 -18.00 15.32 16.49
CA TYR A 238 -17.54 15.89 15.23
C TYR A 238 -18.03 17.33 15.08
N LEU A 239 -17.15 18.23 14.67
CA LEU A 239 -17.50 19.63 14.39
C LEU A 239 -16.57 20.19 13.32
N THR A 240 -17.15 20.76 12.26
CA THR A 240 -16.40 21.47 11.20
C THR A 240 -17.12 22.76 10.81
N THR A 241 -16.45 23.60 10.03
CA THR A 241 -17.06 24.78 9.39
C THR A 241 -16.91 24.67 7.87
N ILE A 242 -18.05 24.65 7.17
CA ILE A 242 -18.11 24.62 5.71
C ILE A 242 -18.85 25.88 5.27
N ASN A 243 -18.25 26.69 4.40
CA ASN A 243 -18.85 27.94 3.88
C ASN A 243 -19.43 28.86 4.96
N ASN A 244 -18.70 29.03 6.06
CA ASN A 244 -19.12 29.83 7.22
C ASN A 244 -20.41 29.32 7.92
N THR A 245 -20.72 28.03 7.79
CA THR A 245 -21.77 27.33 8.54
C THR A 245 -21.14 26.21 9.36
N ILE A 246 -21.56 26.06 10.62
CA ILE A 246 -21.06 25.01 11.50
C ILE A 246 -21.85 23.73 11.23
N TYR A 247 -21.14 22.64 10.97
CA TYR A 247 -21.73 21.31 10.77
C TYR A 247 -21.25 20.35 11.86
N SER A 248 -22.11 19.40 12.19
CA SER A 248 -21.83 18.28 13.10
C SER A 248 -22.43 17.00 12.54
N VAL A 249 -21.79 15.87 12.85
CA VAL A 249 -22.31 14.54 12.58
C VAL A 249 -22.67 13.88 13.90
N ILE A 250 -23.93 13.49 14.08
CA ILE A 250 -24.46 12.92 15.33
C ILE A 250 -25.39 11.76 14.99
N ALA A 251 -25.15 10.60 15.61
CA ALA A 251 -25.87 9.36 15.31
C ALA A 251 -25.95 9.07 13.79
N ASN A 252 -24.80 9.22 13.13
CA ASN A 252 -24.60 9.07 11.69
C ASN A 252 -25.46 9.98 10.78
N ARG A 253 -25.92 11.13 11.30
CA ARG A 253 -26.69 12.12 10.54
C ARG A 253 -26.01 13.48 10.60
N VAL A 254 -26.16 14.25 9.53
CA VAL A 254 -25.58 15.58 9.39
C VAL A 254 -26.54 16.64 9.90
N TYR A 255 -26.03 17.52 10.77
CA TYR A 255 -26.73 18.69 11.27
C TYR A 255 -25.91 19.94 11.00
N TYR A 256 -26.59 21.07 10.83
CA TYR A 256 -25.96 22.38 10.76
C TYR A 256 -26.55 23.31 11.80
N LEU A 257 -25.72 24.25 12.27
CA LEU A 257 -26.13 25.24 13.25
C LEU A 257 -26.52 26.54 12.54
N GLU A 258 -27.76 26.96 12.75
CA GLU A 258 -28.27 28.25 12.28
C GLU A 258 -29.04 28.93 13.41
N ASN A 259 -28.76 30.20 13.68
CA ASN A 259 -29.42 30.97 14.75
C ASN A 259 -29.39 30.29 16.14
N ASN A 260 -28.27 29.60 16.46
CA ASN A 260 -28.10 28.78 17.66
C ASN A 260 -29.10 27.62 17.81
N MET A 261 -29.72 27.18 16.71
CA MET A 261 -30.55 25.98 16.66
C MET A 261 -29.92 24.97 15.71
N TRP A 262 -30.01 23.69 16.07
CA TRP A 262 -29.55 22.60 15.23
C TRP A 262 -30.65 22.18 14.26
N ASN A 263 -30.30 22.18 12.97
CA ASN A 263 -31.19 21.76 11.89
C ASN A 263 -30.61 20.52 11.22
N ILE A 264 -31.47 19.55 10.89
CA ILE A 264 -31.06 18.40 10.08
C ILE A 264 -30.71 18.87 8.67
N TYR A 265 -29.58 18.40 8.15
CA TYR A 265 -29.20 18.64 6.77
C TYR A 265 -29.96 17.64 5.88
N THR A 266 -31.13 18.07 5.41
CA THR A 266 -32.07 17.22 4.66
C THR A 266 -31.46 16.52 3.44
N PRO A 267 -30.52 17.11 2.66
CA PRO A 267 -29.96 16.42 1.50
C PRO A 267 -29.31 15.08 1.88
N LEU A 268 -28.61 15.01 3.01
CA LEU A 268 -27.92 13.78 3.46
C LEU A 268 -28.75 12.93 4.43
N SER A 269 -30.02 13.25 4.66
CA SER A 269 -30.86 12.57 5.67
C SER A 269 -31.12 11.08 5.41
N GLY A 270 -31.05 10.65 4.14
CA GLY A 270 -31.16 9.25 3.71
C GLY A 270 -29.86 8.47 3.76
N HIS A 271 -28.75 9.11 4.15
CA HIS A 271 -27.41 8.54 4.13
C HIS A 271 -26.86 8.44 5.55
N SER A 272 -26.23 7.30 5.88
CA SER A 272 -25.42 7.19 7.09
C SER A 272 -24.08 7.85 6.83
N ILE A 273 -23.75 8.92 7.58
CA ILE A 273 -22.55 9.74 7.41
C ILE A 273 -21.76 9.75 8.71
N GLU A 274 -20.44 9.65 8.64
CA GLU A 274 -19.49 9.71 9.77
C GLU A 274 -18.64 11.00 9.71
N PHE A 275 -18.27 11.43 8.50
CA PHE A 275 -17.47 12.63 8.26
C PHE A 275 -18.08 13.50 7.17
N ILE A 276 -17.87 14.80 7.28
CA ILE A 276 -18.31 15.76 6.27
C ILE A 276 -17.34 16.94 6.21
N GLU A 277 -16.85 17.27 5.03
CA GLU A 277 -15.98 18.40 4.82
C GLU A 277 -16.28 19.03 3.46
N GLY A 278 -16.09 20.34 3.32
CA GLY A 278 -16.46 21.02 2.08
C GLY A 278 -15.72 22.31 1.82
N LYS A 279 -15.67 22.67 0.55
CA LYS A 279 -15.11 23.92 0.06
C LYS A 279 -15.88 24.39 -1.16
N ASP A 280 -16.10 25.70 -1.23
CA ASP A 280 -16.80 26.35 -2.34
C ASP A 280 -18.20 25.72 -2.50
N SER A 281 -18.56 25.21 -3.68
CA SER A 281 -19.85 24.56 -3.90
C SER A 281 -19.84 23.04 -3.71
N THR A 282 -18.75 22.46 -3.22
CA THR A 282 -18.62 21.01 -3.11
C THR A 282 -18.43 20.57 -1.67
N ILE A 283 -19.27 19.62 -1.25
CA ILE A 283 -19.14 18.92 0.03
C ILE A 283 -18.84 17.46 -0.25
N ILE A 284 -17.86 16.92 0.46
CA ILE A 284 -17.63 15.49 0.57
C ILE A 284 -18.18 15.03 1.92
N ALA A 285 -18.92 13.93 1.89
CA ALA A 285 -19.38 13.27 3.09
C ALA A 285 -19.07 11.78 2.96
N SER A 286 -18.73 11.11 4.04
CA SER A 286 -18.35 9.69 3.96
C SER A 286 -18.78 8.89 5.18
N ASN A 287 -18.82 7.57 5.00
CA ASN A 287 -18.94 6.57 6.06
C ASN A 287 -17.93 5.46 5.82
N SER A 288 -17.87 4.46 6.71
CA SER A 288 -16.92 3.35 6.64
C SER A 288 -16.72 2.64 5.29
N GLY A 289 -17.57 2.80 4.27
CA GLY A 289 -17.32 2.24 2.94
C GLY A 289 -17.76 3.07 1.73
N THR A 290 -18.39 4.24 1.92
CA THR A 290 -18.93 5.05 0.82
C THR A 290 -18.53 6.51 0.96
N ILE A 291 -18.19 7.14 -0.16
CA ILE A 291 -17.89 8.57 -0.27
C ILE A 291 -18.97 9.19 -1.15
N TYR A 292 -19.61 10.24 -0.64
CA TYR A 292 -20.65 11.01 -1.30
C TYR A 292 -20.09 12.39 -1.65
N LYS A 293 -20.36 12.85 -2.86
CA LYS A 293 -20.22 14.25 -3.27
C LYS A 293 -21.59 14.89 -3.25
N VAL A 294 -21.69 16.05 -2.61
CA VAL A 294 -22.86 16.93 -2.68
C VAL A 294 -22.46 18.16 -3.47
N ASP A 295 -23.08 18.36 -4.63
CA ASP A 295 -22.89 19.56 -5.44
C ASP A 295 -23.98 20.58 -5.10
N MET A 296 -23.56 21.71 -4.51
CA MET A 296 -24.46 22.77 -4.08
C MET A 296 -24.96 23.66 -5.23
N THR A 297 -24.35 23.57 -6.42
CA THR A 297 -24.77 24.33 -7.59
C THR A 297 -25.86 23.64 -8.39
N GLU A 298 -25.83 22.30 -8.43
CA GLU A 298 -26.81 21.50 -9.14
C GLU A 298 -27.95 21.09 -8.22
N LYS A 299 -29.18 21.17 -8.73
CA LYS A 299 -30.39 20.85 -7.95
C LYS A 299 -31.23 19.79 -8.64
N ASP A 300 -31.79 18.89 -7.86
CA ASP A 300 -32.81 17.96 -8.30
C ASP A 300 -34.15 18.67 -8.58
N SER A 301 -35.16 17.92 -9.05
CA SER A 301 -36.50 18.43 -9.33
C SER A 301 -37.22 19.00 -8.11
N SER A 302 -36.75 18.69 -6.90
CA SER A 302 -37.27 19.16 -5.62
C SER A 302 -36.50 20.37 -5.07
N GLY A 303 -35.45 20.82 -5.77
CA GLY A 303 -34.60 21.93 -5.37
C GLY A 303 -33.47 21.57 -4.39
N ASN A 304 -33.24 20.29 -4.12
CA ASN A 304 -32.15 19.82 -3.25
C ASN A 304 -30.85 19.66 -4.04
N PRO A 305 -29.67 19.87 -3.40
CA PRO A 305 -28.37 19.56 -3.98
C PRO A 305 -28.30 18.12 -4.54
N ILE A 306 -27.66 17.94 -5.69
CA ILE A 306 -27.43 16.61 -6.26
C ILE A 306 -26.36 15.87 -5.44
N ILE A 307 -26.62 14.58 -5.18
CA ILE A 307 -25.73 13.69 -4.45
C ILE A 307 -25.28 12.58 -5.38
N THR A 308 -23.96 12.40 -5.51
CA THR A 308 -23.36 11.34 -6.32
C THR A 308 -22.36 10.55 -5.48
N ASN A 309 -22.28 9.24 -5.72
CA ASN A 309 -21.24 8.42 -5.11
C ASN A 309 -19.91 8.66 -5.84
N ILE A 310 -18.85 8.89 -5.08
CA ILE A 310 -17.48 8.84 -5.59
C ILE A 310 -17.01 7.39 -5.48
N THR A 311 -16.66 6.78 -6.61
CA THR A 311 -16.09 5.43 -6.66
C THR A 311 -14.58 5.53 -6.90
N PRO A 312 -13.76 5.47 -5.85
CA PRO A 312 -12.32 5.43 -6.02
C PRO A 312 -11.90 4.13 -6.71
N ILE A 313 -10.75 4.15 -7.40
CA ILE A 313 -10.13 2.93 -7.94
C ILE A 313 -9.49 2.18 -6.78
N THR A 314 -10.20 1.22 -6.21
CA THR A 314 -9.83 0.51 -4.97
C THR A 314 -10.04 -0.99 -5.11
N LEU A 315 -9.34 -1.80 -4.32
CA LEU A 315 -9.68 -3.21 -4.13
C LEU A 315 -10.99 -3.35 -3.33
N ILE A 316 -11.73 -4.44 -3.54
CA ILE A 316 -12.88 -4.81 -2.68
C ILE A 316 -12.40 -5.24 -1.28
N ASN A 317 -11.23 -5.86 -1.19
CA ASN A 317 -10.67 -6.39 0.05
C ASN A 317 -9.14 -6.39 0.01
N ASN A 318 -8.49 -6.34 1.18
CA ASN A 318 -7.04 -6.54 1.30
C ASN A 318 -6.68 -7.98 1.70
N ASN A 319 -7.65 -8.79 2.16
CA ASN A 319 -7.43 -10.19 2.52
C ASN A 319 -7.27 -11.07 1.28
N ILE A 320 -6.11 -10.98 0.63
CA ILE A 320 -5.81 -11.65 -0.64
C ILE A 320 -5.43 -13.11 -0.38
N ALA A 321 -6.12 -14.04 -1.04
CA ALA A 321 -5.87 -15.47 -0.96
C ALA A 321 -4.86 -15.94 -2.02
N ALA A 322 -5.01 -15.48 -3.26
CA ALA A 322 -4.14 -15.88 -4.36
C ALA A 322 -4.21 -14.88 -5.50
N ILE A 323 -3.09 -14.71 -6.20
CA ILE A 323 -3.02 -13.90 -7.41
C ILE A 323 -2.47 -14.67 -8.61
N ASN A 324 -2.95 -14.32 -9.81
CA ASN A 324 -2.37 -14.84 -11.05
C ASN A 324 -2.58 -13.88 -12.22
N THR A 325 -1.71 -13.97 -13.22
CA THR A 325 -1.76 -13.16 -14.44
C THR A 325 -2.10 -14.01 -15.64
N ASP A 326 -2.84 -13.44 -16.60
CA ASP A 326 -3.00 -14.05 -17.92
C ASP A 326 -1.95 -13.53 -18.93
N ASN A 327 -1.94 -14.12 -20.12
CA ASN A 327 -1.04 -13.73 -21.22
C ASN A 327 -1.39 -12.36 -21.84
N ARG A 328 -2.50 -11.73 -21.43
CA ARG A 328 -2.93 -10.39 -21.91
C ARG A 328 -2.55 -9.28 -20.93
N GLY A 329 -1.93 -9.64 -19.80
CA GLY A 329 -1.48 -8.73 -18.76
C GLY A 329 -2.57 -8.33 -17.78
N LYS A 330 -3.64 -9.13 -17.65
CA LYS A 330 -4.63 -8.97 -16.58
C LYS A 330 -4.14 -9.71 -15.34
N LEU A 331 -4.20 -9.04 -14.19
CA LEU A 331 -4.03 -9.67 -12.88
C LEU A 331 -5.41 -10.03 -12.33
N TYR A 332 -5.54 -11.23 -11.79
CA TYR A 332 -6.72 -11.72 -11.09
C TYR A 332 -6.37 -11.91 -9.62
N ILE A 333 -7.26 -11.43 -8.75
CA ILE A 333 -7.06 -11.39 -7.29
C ILE A 333 -8.23 -12.09 -6.61
N LEU A 334 -7.95 -13.22 -5.99
CA LEU A 334 -8.90 -13.90 -5.12
C LEU A 334 -8.73 -13.43 -3.68
N TYR A 335 -9.83 -13.41 -2.95
CA TYR A 335 -9.88 -13.04 -1.56
C TYR A 335 -10.15 -14.24 -0.67
N GLY A 336 -9.70 -14.14 0.59
CA GLY A 336 -9.80 -15.17 1.62
C GLY A 336 -11.24 -15.52 2.04
N PRO A 337 -11.41 -16.09 3.24
CA PRO A 337 -12.69 -16.61 3.69
C PRO A 337 -13.86 -15.64 3.49
N TYR A 338 -14.99 -16.20 3.11
CA TYR A 338 -16.30 -15.59 2.90
C TYR A 338 -16.41 -14.66 1.69
N SER A 339 -15.38 -14.56 0.84
CA SER A 339 -15.49 -13.83 -0.42
C SER A 339 -16.05 -14.71 -1.54
N SER A 340 -17.08 -14.20 -2.22
CA SER A 340 -17.57 -14.68 -3.52
C SER A 340 -17.23 -13.71 -4.66
N ARG A 341 -16.18 -12.90 -4.45
CA ARG A 341 -15.72 -11.87 -5.38
C ARG A 341 -14.25 -12.03 -5.71
N MET A 342 -13.89 -11.49 -6.86
CA MET A 342 -12.53 -11.43 -7.40
C MET A 342 -12.33 -10.04 -8.01
N ASP A 343 -11.13 -9.50 -7.90
CA ASP A 343 -10.76 -8.29 -8.64
C ASP A 343 -9.89 -8.63 -9.85
N ILE A 344 -10.07 -7.86 -10.92
CA ILE A 344 -9.29 -7.97 -12.15
C ILE A 344 -8.62 -6.62 -12.40
N ILE A 345 -7.29 -6.57 -12.33
CA ILE A 345 -6.51 -5.37 -12.62
C ILE A 345 -6.00 -5.42 -14.06
N GLN A 346 -6.24 -4.34 -14.80
CA GLN A 346 -5.67 -4.13 -16.13
C GLN A 346 -5.10 -2.71 -16.22
N GLY A 347 -3.77 -2.60 -16.24
CA GLY A 347 -3.11 -1.31 -16.08
C GLY A 347 -3.47 -0.70 -14.72
N ASP A 348 -4.12 0.46 -14.74
CA ASP A 348 -4.51 1.17 -13.52
C ASP A 348 -6.00 1.04 -13.19
N SER A 349 -6.75 0.27 -13.98
CA SER A 349 -8.18 0.04 -13.77
C SER A 349 -8.40 -1.25 -12.99
N ILE A 350 -9.42 -1.24 -12.13
CA ILE A 350 -9.88 -2.40 -11.36
C ILE A 350 -11.31 -2.72 -11.79
N GLU A 351 -11.55 -3.96 -12.18
CA GLU A 351 -12.89 -4.51 -12.40
C GLU A 351 -13.24 -5.46 -11.26
N HIS A 352 -14.44 -5.28 -10.68
CA HIS A 352 -14.98 -6.15 -9.65
C HIS A 352 -15.84 -7.25 -10.25
N TYR A 353 -15.42 -8.50 -10.07
CA TYR A 353 -16.11 -9.68 -10.57
C TYR A 353 -16.83 -10.41 -9.42
N GLN A 354 -18.12 -10.71 -9.62
CA GLN A 354 -18.96 -11.45 -8.69
C GLN A 354 -19.29 -12.80 -9.31
N PHE A 355 -18.96 -13.91 -8.63
CA PHE A 355 -19.32 -15.24 -9.12
C PHE A 355 -20.84 -15.44 -9.11
N THR A 356 -21.35 -16.23 -10.05
CA THR A 356 -22.79 -16.53 -10.17
C THR A 356 -23.33 -17.18 -8.91
N ALA A 357 -24.50 -16.73 -8.46
CA ALA A 357 -25.20 -17.32 -7.32
C ALA A 357 -25.62 -18.77 -7.63
N GLY A 358 -25.39 -19.68 -6.68
CA GLY A 358 -25.77 -21.10 -6.79
C GLY A 358 -24.59 -22.08 -6.83
N TYR A 359 -23.39 -21.61 -7.15
CA TYR A 359 -22.16 -22.38 -6.92
C TYR A 359 -21.66 -22.16 -5.47
N PRO A 360 -20.94 -23.13 -4.88
CA PRO A 360 -20.27 -22.95 -3.58
C PRO A 360 -18.99 -22.11 -3.76
N THR A 361 -19.14 -20.89 -4.31
CA THR A 361 -18.06 -19.99 -4.76
C THR A 361 -17.54 -19.07 -3.66
N SER A 362 -17.90 -19.34 -2.40
CA SER A 362 -17.24 -18.74 -1.25
C SER A 362 -15.83 -19.30 -1.11
N ASN A 363 -14.85 -18.45 -0.76
CA ASN A 363 -13.47 -18.85 -0.47
C ASN A 363 -12.68 -19.31 -1.70
N GLY A 364 -12.59 -18.45 -2.72
CA GLY A 364 -11.63 -18.66 -3.81
C GLY A 364 -10.21 -18.79 -3.24
N TYR A 365 -9.55 -19.91 -3.52
CA TYR A 365 -8.33 -20.30 -2.82
C TYR A 365 -7.13 -20.46 -3.76
N SER A 366 -7.39 -20.89 -4.98
CA SER A 366 -6.35 -21.09 -6.00
C SER A 366 -6.81 -20.57 -7.34
N ILE A 367 -5.89 -20.00 -8.12
CA ILE A 367 -6.19 -19.41 -9.42
C ILE A 367 -5.09 -19.72 -10.44
N ALA A 368 -5.51 -20.10 -11.65
CA ALA A 368 -4.64 -20.32 -12.79
C ALA A 368 -5.29 -19.84 -14.08
N CYS A 369 -4.49 -19.31 -14.99
CA CYS A 369 -4.94 -19.00 -16.34
C CYS A 369 -4.37 -20.03 -17.31
N ASP A 370 -5.19 -20.54 -18.22
CA ASP A 370 -4.72 -21.41 -19.28
C ASP A 370 -4.15 -20.61 -20.46
N ARG A 371 -3.56 -21.31 -21.45
CA ARG A 371 -2.95 -20.64 -22.61
C ARG A 371 -3.94 -19.94 -23.54
N THR A 372 -5.22 -20.30 -23.44
CA THR A 372 -6.31 -19.68 -24.21
C THR A 372 -6.85 -18.41 -23.55
N GLY A 373 -6.39 -18.10 -22.34
CA GLY A 373 -6.82 -16.94 -21.57
C GLY A 373 -8.11 -17.19 -20.80
N ARG A 374 -8.48 -18.45 -20.53
CA ARG A 374 -9.55 -18.78 -19.57
C ARG A 374 -8.97 -18.79 -18.17
N THR A 375 -9.76 -18.32 -17.21
CA THR A 375 -9.37 -18.25 -15.80
C THR A 375 -10.03 -19.39 -15.05
N TRP A 376 -9.24 -20.15 -14.30
CA TRP A 376 -9.69 -21.28 -13.51
C TRP A 376 -9.51 -20.93 -12.04
N VAL A 377 -10.54 -21.18 -11.24
CA VAL A 377 -10.59 -20.86 -9.82
C VAL A 377 -10.97 -22.10 -9.03
N GLY A 378 -10.13 -22.48 -8.07
CA GLY A 378 -10.43 -23.52 -7.09
C GLY A 378 -10.92 -22.91 -5.78
N PHE A 379 -11.88 -23.60 -5.15
CA PHE A 379 -12.55 -23.11 -3.94
C PHE A 379 -12.23 -23.96 -2.72
N TRP A 380 -12.28 -23.31 -1.56
CA TRP A 380 -12.28 -23.97 -0.25
C TRP A 380 -13.71 -24.04 0.29
N SER A 381 -14.41 -25.15 0.03
CA SER A 381 -15.76 -25.39 0.54
C SER A 381 -15.72 -26.41 1.68
N ILE A 382 -16.82 -26.50 2.43
CA ILE A 382 -17.06 -27.57 3.42
C ILE A 382 -18.06 -28.63 2.90
N SER A 383 -18.77 -28.35 1.80
CA SER A 383 -19.91 -29.17 1.36
C SER A 383 -19.83 -29.71 -0.07
N ASP A 384 -19.14 -29.02 -0.99
CA ASP A 384 -18.95 -29.54 -2.35
C ASP A 384 -17.69 -28.97 -2.98
N SER A 385 -16.97 -29.84 -3.69
CA SER A 385 -15.66 -29.54 -4.26
C SER A 385 -15.76 -29.28 -5.74
N GLY A 386 -15.10 -28.22 -6.20
CA GLY A 386 -15.01 -27.98 -7.62
C GLY A 386 -14.17 -26.77 -7.97
N ILE A 387 -14.10 -26.57 -9.27
CA ILE A 387 -13.43 -25.44 -9.89
C ILE A 387 -14.40 -24.74 -10.83
N VAL A 388 -14.27 -23.42 -10.95
CA VAL A 388 -14.95 -22.62 -11.96
C VAL A 388 -13.95 -22.28 -13.04
N CYS A 389 -14.30 -22.56 -14.29
CA CYS A 389 -13.67 -21.97 -15.47
C CYS A 389 -14.48 -20.74 -15.90
N ILE A 390 -13.83 -19.59 -16.03
CA ILE A 390 -14.37 -18.38 -16.62
C ILE A 390 -13.78 -18.23 -18.01
N ASP A 391 -14.62 -18.25 -19.04
CA ASP A 391 -14.17 -18.05 -20.42
C ASP A 391 -13.87 -16.57 -20.73
N THR A 392 -13.39 -16.28 -21.94
CA THR A 392 -13.06 -14.91 -22.35
C THR A 392 -14.29 -13.99 -22.46
N ASN A 393 -15.49 -14.56 -22.53
CA ASN A 393 -16.78 -13.85 -22.56
C ASN A 393 -17.42 -13.76 -21.17
N LYS A 394 -16.70 -14.16 -20.11
CA LYS A 394 -17.16 -14.21 -18.72
C LYS A 394 -18.27 -15.23 -18.45
N ASN A 395 -18.43 -16.25 -19.31
CA ASN A 395 -19.30 -17.36 -18.98
C ASN A 395 -18.60 -18.28 -17.98
N GLU A 396 -19.34 -18.67 -16.94
CA GLU A 396 -18.87 -19.59 -15.91
C GLU A 396 -19.25 -21.03 -16.25
N HIS A 397 -18.28 -21.93 -16.13
CA HIS A 397 -18.52 -23.37 -16.15
C HIS A 397 -17.98 -24.00 -14.88
N TRP A 398 -18.90 -24.57 -14.09
CA TRP A 398 -18.56 -25.38 -12.91
C TRP A 398 -18.13 -26.79 -13.30
N TYR A 399 -16.98 -27.21 -12.79
CA TYR A 399 -16.49 -28.59 -12.88
C TYR A 399 -16.48 -29.20 -11.49
N LYS A 400 -17.30 -30.23 -11.32
CA LYS A 400 -17.26 -31.08 -10.12
C LYS A 400 -16.05 -32.01 -10.21
N ILE A 401 -15.22 -31.99 -9.18
CA ILE A 401 -14.06 -32.90 -9.09
C ILE A 401 -14.58 -34.32 -8.77
N PRO A 402 -13.97 -35.40 -9.29
CA PRO A 402 -14.30 -36.78 -8.93
C PRO A 402 -13.87 -37.15 -7.48
N SER A 403 -14.20 -36.30 -6.52
CA SER A 403 -13.85 -36.40 -5.11
C SER A 403 -14.97 -35.83 -4.26
N ASN A 404 -15.25 -36.45 -3.12
CA ASN A 404 -16.19 -35.93 -2.12
C ASN A 404 -15.53 -34.90 -1.19
N ALA A 405 -14.22 -34.69 -1.32
CA ALA A 405 -13.46 -33.85 -0.42
C ALA A 405 -13.47 -32.40 -0.88
N PRO A 406 -13.74 -31.40 -0.01
CA PRO A 406 -14.36 -30.15 -0.44
C PRO A 406 -13.38 -28.99 -0.76
N VAL A 407 -12.07 -29.27 -0.83
CA VAL A 407 -11.03 -28.23 -0.95
C VAL A 407 -10.15 -28.41 -2.18
N VAL A 408 -9.95 -27.34 -2.95
CA VAL A 408 -8.91 -27.26 -3.99
C VAL A 408 -7.79 -26.35 -3.52
N SER A 409 -6.66 -26.94 -3.11
CA SER A 409 -5.54 -26.21 -2.50
C SER A 409 -4.66 -25.47 -3.50
N ASP A 410 -4.41 -26.09 -4.66
CA ASP A 410 -3.64 -25.46 -5.73
C ASP A 410 -4.06 -26.01 -7.10
N ILE A 411 -3.89 -25.18 -8.13
CA ILE A 411 -4.15 -25.49 -9.53
C ILE A 411 -3.01 -24.95 -10.41
N LYS A 412 -2.59 -25.74 -11.39
CA LYS A 412 -1.55 -25.37 -12.36
C LYS A 412 -1.83 -25.97 -13.73
N PHE A 413 -1.42 -25.27 -14.79
CA PHE A 413 -1.39 -25.82 -16.13
C PHE A 413 0.01 -26.29 -16.47
N ASP A 414 0.09 -27.48 -17.04
CA ASP A 414 1.35 -27.94 -17.62
C ASP A 414 1.56 -27.42 -19.04
N LYS A 415 2.72 -27.73 -19.64
CA LYS A 415 3.07 -27.29 -20.98
C LYS A 415 2.22 -27.92 -22.09
N LYS A 416 1.46 -28.97 -21.78
CA LYS A 416 0.47 -29.61 -22.66
C LYS A 416 -0.95 -29.04 -22.46
N ASN A 417 -1.08 -27.99 -21.63
CA ASN A 417 -2.34 -27.33 -21.27
C ASN A 417 -3.32 -28.27 -20.56
N ARG A 418 -2.81 -29.28 -19.84
CA ARG A 418 -3.58 -30.10 -18.91
C ARG A 418 -3.62 -29.39 -17.56
N LEU A 419 -4.77 -29.42 -16.91
CA LEU A 419 -4.95 -28.81 -15.60
C LEU A 419 -4.61 -29.84 -14.53
N TRP A 420 -3.63 -29.52 -13.69
CA TRP A 420 -3.29 -30.26 -12.48
C TRP A 420 -3.90 -29.55 -11.28
N LEU A 421 -4.47 -30.32 -10.35
CA LEU A 421 -5.00 -29.77 -9.11
C LEU A 421 -4.76 -30.70 -7.93
N LEU A 422 -4.62 -30.09 -6.76
CA LEU A 422 -4.57 -30.78 -5.49
C LEU A 422 -5.89 -30.60 -4.76
N ASN A 423 -6.42 -31.71 -4.27
CA ASN A 423 -7.60 -31.73 -3.45
C ASN A 423 -7.20 -32.02 -2.01
N TYR A 424 -7.38 -31.05 -1.12
CA TYR A 424 -6.91 -31.13 0.26
C TYR A 424 -8.01 -31.72 1.18
N SER A 425 -7.85 -32.99 1.53
CA SER A 425 -8.61 -33.69 2.58
C SER A 425 -7.71 -34.71 3.27
N ASP A 426 -8.28 -35.56 4.13
CA ASP A 426 -7.59 -36.56 4.96
C ASP A 426 -6.56 -37.46 4.24
N TYR A 427 -6.51 -37.43 2.90
CA TYR A 427 -5.44 -37.96 2.06
C TYR A 427 -5.38 -37.14 0.76
N SER A 428 -4.66 -36.00 0.74
CA SER A 428 -4.64 -35.11 -0.43
C SER A 428 -4.43 -35.90 -1.73
N ASN A 429 -5.21 -35.60 -2.76
CA ASN A 429 -5.15 -36.32 -4.03
C ASN A 429 -4.73 -35.38 -5.15
N LEU A 430 -3.83 -35.84 -6.01
CA LEU A 430 -3.46 -35.15 -7.23
C LEU A 430 -4.41 -35.59 -8.35
N PHE A 431 -5.07 -34.62 -8.97
CA PHE A 431 -5.91 -34.84 -10.13
C PHE A 431 -5.33 -34.12 -11.34
N MET A 432 -5.55 -34.70 -12.51
CA MET A 432 -5.25 -34.07 -13.78
C MET A 432 -6.51 -34.12 -14.66
N LEU A 433 -6.93 -32.96 -15.17
CA LEU A 433 -7.96 -32.82 -16.20
C LEU A 433 -7.27 -32.68 -17.56
N ASN A 434 -7.51 -33.65 -18.43
CA ASN A 434 -7.05 -33.63 -19.80
C ASN A 434 -7.81 -32.59 -20.64
N THR A 435 -7.25 -32.28 -21.82
CA THR A 435 -7.87 -31.34 -22.78
C THR A 435 -9.19 -31.85 -23.36
N ASP A 436 -9.45 -33.15 -23.29
CA ASP A 436 -10.71 -33.81 -23.68
C ASP A 436 -11.74 -33.87 -22.53
N SER A 437 -11.48 -33.16 -21.42
CA SER A 437 -12.31 -33.14 -20.21
C SER A 437 -12.36 -34.45 -19.42
N THR A 438 -11.46 -35.39 -19.67
CA THR A 438 -11.32 -36.61 -18.84
C THR A 438 -10.44 -36.36 -17.62
N TRP A 439 -10.80 -36.98 -16.49
CA TRP A 439 -10.05 -36.88 -15.24
C TRP A 439 -9.14 -38.09 -15.03
N ILE A 440 -7.92 -37.84 -14.58
CA ILE A 440 -6.99 -38.84 -14.03
C ILE A 440 -6.75 -38.52 -12.56
N LYS A 441 -6.90 -39.54 -11.70
CA LYS A 441 -6.59 -39.44 -10.28
C LYS A 441 -5.30 -40.20 -9.99
N TYR A 442 -4.34 -39.52 -9.37
CA TYR A 442 -3.14 -40.13 -8.81
C TYR A 442 -3.37 -40.33 -7.32
N ASN A 443 -3.36 -41.59 -6.87
CA ASN A 443 -3.54 -41.97 -5.48
C ASN A 443 -2.44 -42.96 -5.10
N ASN A 444 -1.32 -42.43 -4.62
CA ASN A 444 -0.16 -43.21 -4.19
C ASN A 444 0.55 -42.49 -3.03
N GLY A 445 1.53 -43.15 -2.40
CA GLY A 445 2.27 -42.60 -1.25
C GLY A 445 3.13 -41.35 -1.53
N TYR A 446 3.16 -40.84 -2.77
CA TYR A 446 3.82 -39.60 -3.15
C TYR A 446 2.87 -38.39 -3.20
N THR A 447 1.56 -38.62 -3.17
CA THR A 447 0.54 -37.56 -3.31
C THR A 447 -0.15 -37.18 -2.00
N GLU A 448 0.09 -37.94 -0.92
CA GLU A 448 -0.56 -37.75 0.38
C GLU A 448 -0.14 -36.42 1.04
N TRP A 449 -1.10 -35.68 1.61
CA TRP A 449 -0.89 -34.40 2.31
C TRP A 449 -0.17 -33.30 1.50
N MET A 450 -0.19 -33.42 0.17
CA MET A 450 0.32 -32.41 -0.75
C MET A 450 -0.67 -31.24 -0.87
N TYR A 451 -0.16 -30.01 -0.87
CA TYR A 451 -0.98 -28.80 -0.94
C TYR A 451 -0.47 -27.74 -1.93
N ARG A 452 0.73 -27.91 -2.51
CA ARG A 452 1.33 -27.02 -3.52
C ARG A 452 1.72 -27.79 -4.77
N ILE A 453 1.52 -27.20 -5.93
CA ILE A 453 1.97 -27.73 -7.22
C ILE A 453 2.94 -26.73 -7.86
N TYR A 454 4.01 -27.24 -8.46
CA TYR A 454 4.85 -26.48 -9.38
C TYR A 454 5.12 -27.30 -10.64
N ILE A 455 5.14 -26.64 -11.80
CA ILE A 455 5.46 -27.26 -13.09
C ILE A 455 6.74 -26.61 -13.60
N ASP A 456 7.80 -27.39 -13.76
CA ASP A 456 9.12 -26.88 -14.16
C ASP A 456 9.31 -26.81 -15.68
N ARG A 457 10.53 -26.49 -16.13
CA ARG A 457 10.87 -26.42 -17.56
C ARG A 457 10.91 -27.79 -18.24
N HIS A 458 11.13 -28.87 -17.52
CA HIS A 458 11.06 -30.22 -18.08
C HIS A 458 9.64 -30.76 -18.15
N ASN A 459 8.67 -30.00 -17.61
CA ASN A 459 7.28 -30.39 -17.46
C ASN A 459 7.11 -31.50 -16.41
N ASP A 460 8.02 -31.55 -15.44
CA ASP A 460 7.89 -32.37 -14.26
C ASP A 460 6.92 -31.69 -13.27
N VAL A 461 6.20 -32.51 -12.51
CA VAL A 461 5.17 -32.05 -11.56
C VAL A 461 5.70 -32.18 -10.15
N TRP A 462 6.06 -31.05 -9.56
CA TRP A 462 6.54 -30.94 -8.19
C TRP A 462 5.37 -30.72 -7.23
N LEU A 463 5.39 -31.43 -6.11
CA LEU A 463 4.38 -31.41 -5.07
C LEU A 463 5.02 -31.06 -3.73
N GLY A 464 4.43 -30.10 -3.02
CA GLY A 464 4.86 -29.69 -1.69
C GLY A 464 3.85 -30.07 -0.63
N SER A 465 4.31 -30.57 0.51
CA SER A 465 3.45 -31.05 1.59
C SER A 465 3.14 -30.00 2.67
N TYR A 466 2.04 -30.23 3.40
CA TYR A 466 1.61 -29.43 4.53
C TYR A 466 1.87 -30.17 5.85
N HIS A 467 2.72 -29.62 6.73
CA HIS A 467 3.11 -30.13 8.06
C HIS A 467 3.67 -31.55 8.16
N ILE A 468 4.04 -32.21 7.06
CA ILE A 468 4.63 -33.56 7.14
C ILE A 468 6.10 -33.62 6.75
N GLY A 469 6.68 -32.53 6.24
CA GLY A 469 8.11 -32.48 5.93
C GLY A 469 8.48 -33.28 4.69
N GLU A 470 7.67 -33.24 3.65
CA GLU A 470 7.91 -33.97 2.41
C GLU A 470 7.74 -33.09 1.16
N ALA A 471 8.45 -33.44 0.10
CA ALA A 471 8.17 -33.00 -1.27
C ALA A 471 8.28 -34.19 -2.22
N SER A 472 7.53 -34.15 -3.32
CA SER A 472 7.56 -35.20 -4.34
C SER A 472 7.69 -34.59 -5.73
N CYS A 473 8.24 -35.32 -6.68
CA CYS A 473 8.28 -34.94 -8.09
C CYS A 473 7.84 -36.11 -8.96
N LEU A 474 6.91 -35.87 -9.88
CA LEU A 474 6.62 -36.78 -11.00
C LEU A 474 7.36 -36.26 -12.23
N ASP A 475 8.42 -36.94 -12.61
CA ASP A 475 9.21 -36.53 -13.77
C ASP A 475 8.48 -36.81 -15.10
N SER A 476 9.01 -36.21 -16.16
CA SER A 476 8.51 -36.32 -17.52
C SER A 476 8.58 -37.75 -18.10
N ASN A 477 9.35 -38.65 -17.48
CA ASN A 477 9.38 -40.08 -17.81
C ASN A 477 8.34 -40.89 -17.03
N GLY A 478 7.60 -40.26 -16.12
CA GLY A 478 6.57 -40.89 -15.29
C GLY A 478 7.12 -41.55 -14.02
N VAL A 479 8.34 -41.24 -13.61
CA VAL A 479 8.96 -41.76 -12.39
C VAL A 479 8.72 -40.78 -11.24
N TRP A 480 8.40 -41.35 -10.06
CA TRP A 480 8.22 -40.57 -8.84
C TRP A 480 9.51 -40.49 -8.04
N HIS A 481 9.83 -39.28 -7.59
CA HIS A 481 10.92 -38.96 -6.67
C HIS A 481 10.34 -38.40 -5.38
N LYS A 482 10.91 -38.76 -4.23
CA LYS A 482 10.47 -38.30 -2.90
C LYS A 482 11.64 -37.72 -2.14
N TYR A 483 11.40 -36.59 -1.49
CA TYR A 483 12.38 -35.84 -0.73
C TYR A 483 11.87 -35.65 0.70
N THR A 484 12.66 -36.11 1.67
CA THR A 484 12.39 -35.88 3.09
C THR A 484 13.00 -34.55 3.50
N LEU A 485 12.17 -33.69 4.06
CA LEU A 485 12.54 -32.38 4.58
C LEU A 485 12.63 -32.49 6.10
N THR A 486 13.61 -31.81 6.70
CA THR A 486 13.85 -31.88 8.14
C THR A 486 12.73 -31.22 8.93
N GLY A 487 12.13 -31.99 9.85
CA GLY A 487 10.99 -31.59 10.67
C GLY A 487 9.66 -31.66 9.91
N SER A 488 8.56 -31.44 10.62
CA SER A 488 7.19 -31.35 10.06
C SER A 488 6.99 -30.05 9.25
N ALA A 489 7.90 -29.77 8.32
CA ALA A 489 7.96 -28.52 7.57
C ALA A 489 6.82 -28.45 6.53
N THR A 490 6.22 -27.27 6.42
CA THR A 490 5.30 -26.94 5.33
C THR A 490 6.08 -26.36 4.16
N VAL A 491 5.88 -26.88 2.95
CA VAL A 491 6.53 -26.39 1.72
C VAL A 491 5.80 -25.16 1.20
N SER A 492 6.29 -23.95 1.44
CA SER A 492 5.59 -22.71 1.09
C SER A 492 5.60 -22.40 -0.41
N GLY A 493 6.65 -22.78 -1.13
CA GLY A 493 6.75 -22.55 -2.57
C GLY A 493 7.94 -23.27 -3.22
N PHE A 494 8.03 -23.11 -4.54
CA PHE A 494 9.06 -23.71 -5.39
C PHE A 494 9.65 -22.66 -6.33
N ALA A 495 10.95 -22.75 -6.60
CA ALA A 495 11.63 -21.89 -7.54
C ALA A 495 12.70 -22.65 -8.32
N GLU A 496 12.51 -22.73 -9.64
CA GLU A 496 13.48 -23.33 -10.55
C GLU A 496 14.50 -22.26 -10.99
N ILE A 497 15.76 -22.41 -10.57
CA ILE A 497 16.84 -21.48 -10.93
C ILE A 497 17.40 -21.81 -12.32
N ASN A 498 17.55 -23.10 -12.59
CA ASN A 498 18.03 -23.64 -13.86
C ASN A 498 17.46 -25.04 -14.07
N ASP A 499 17.73 -25.62 -15.24
CA ASP A 499 17.21 -26.92 -15.68
C ASP A 499 17.50 -28.09 -14.71
N THR A 500 18.49 -27.95 -13.83
CA THR A 500 18.90 -29.01 -12.89
C THR A 500 18.61 -28.71 -11.43
N THR A 501 18.23 -27.48 -11.09
CA THR A 501 18.20 -27.03 -9.68
C THR A 501 16.84 -26.46 -9.30
N MET A 502 16.20 -27.13 -8.35
CA MET A 502 14.92 -26.74 -7.74
C MET A 502 15.13 -26.27 -6.30
N TYR A 503 14.63 -25.08 -5.98
CA TYR A 503 14.58 -24.55 -4.63
C TYR A 503 13.19 -24.83 -4.05
N ILE A 504 13.15 -25.39 -2.84
CA ILE A 504 11.94 -25.73 -2.11
C ILE A 504 11.94 -24.91 -0.82
N ALA A 505 11.10 -23.87 -0.77
CA ALA A 505 10.99 -23.04 0.43
C ALA A 505 10.12 -23.70 1.49
N THR A 506 10.54 -23.59 2.74
CA THR A 506 9.80 -24.11 3.89
C THR A 506 9.87 -23.15 5.07
N GLU A 507 9.13 -23.46 6.14
CA GLU A 507 9.21 -22.73 7.41
C GLU A 507 10.58 -22.87 8.08
N ASN A 508 11.33 -23.94 7.75
CA ASN A 508 12.62 -24.27 8.36
C ASN A 508 13.84 -23.89 7.50
N GLY A 509 13.66 -23.20 6.37
CA GLY A 509 14.75 -22.96 5.42
C GLY A 509 14.38 -23.30 3.98
N ILE A 510 15.37 -23.21 3.09
CA ILE A 510 15.30 -23.63 1.70
C ILE A 510 16.00 -24.98 1.54
N TYR A 511 15.35 -25.91 0.84
CA TYR A 511 16.00 -27.12 0.36
C TYR A 511 16.34 -26.99 -1.12
N ILE A 512 17.55 -27.34 -1.50
CA ILE A 512 18.03 -27.26 -2.88
C ILE A 512 18.14 -28.68 -3.39
N VAL A 513 17.33 -29.02 -4.39
CA VAL A 513 17.38 -30.32 -5.07
C VAL A 513 18.11 -30.16 -6.40
N THR A 514 19.19 -30.91 -6.59
CA THR A 514 19.99 -30.90 -7.83
C THR A 514 19.92 -32.24 -8.54
N ASN A 515 19.69 -32.21 -9.85
CA ASN A 515 19.55 -33.39 -10.72
C ASN A 515 18.52 -34.43 -10.21
N LEU A 516 17.47 -33.96 -9.53
CA LEU A 516 16.45 -34.80 -8.88
C LEU A 516 16.98 -35.75 -7.79
N THR A 517 18.26 -35.69 -7.41
CA THR A 517 18.88 -36.66 -6.48
C THR A 517 19.46 -36.02 -5.24
N ASP A 518 20.25 -34.96 -5.38
CA ASP A 518 21.02 -34.39 -4.29
C ASP A 518 20.19 -33.34 -3.57
N ILE A 519 20.12 -33.40 -2.24
CA ILE A 519 19.39 -32.42 -1.42
C ILE A 519 20.31 -31.73 -0.41
N GLU A 520 20.30 -30.41 -0.43
CA GLU A 520 20.99 -29.54 0.53
C GLU A 520 19.97 -28.70 1.30
N HIS A 521 20.19 -28.46 2.59
CA HIS A 521 19.32 -27.60 3.42
C HIS A 521 20.07 -26.33 3.83
N VAL A 522 19.51 -25.19 3.45
CA VAL A 522 20.07 -23.86 3.69
C VAL A 522 19.11 -23.05 4.57
N THR A 523 19.57 -22.65 5.75
CA THR A 523 18.79 -21.83 6.71
C THR A 523 19.27 -20.38 6.77
N GLN A 524 20.46 -20.10 6.26
CA GLN A 524 21.04 -18.78 6.20
C GLN A 524 21.87 -18.67 4.93
N LEU A 525 21.76 -17.54 4.26
CA LEU A 525 22.62 -17.19 3.14
C LEU A 525 23.07 -15.74 3.31
N ASP A 526 24.37 -15.53 3.36
CA ASP A 526 24.98 -14.27 3.78
C ASP A 526 24.41 -13.80 5.15
N ASN A 527 23.82 -12.59 5.19
CA ASN A 527 23.19 -12.02 6.37
C ASN A 527 21.67 -12.20 6.40
N ILE A 528 21.11 -13.01 5.49
CA ILE A 528 19.68 -13.24 5.37
C ILE A 528 19.33 -14.54 6.08
N ASN A 529 18.43 -14.45 7.06
CA ASN A 529 17.84 -15.61 7.71
C ASN A 529 16.73 -16.16 6.81
N LEU A 530 16.90 -17.36 6.27
CA LEU A 530 15.98 -17.96 5.30
C LEU A 530 14.89 -18.82 5.95
N THR A 531 14.54 -18.54 7.20
CA THR A 531 13.46 -19.24 7.92
C THR A 531 12.12 -18.53 7.74
N ASN A 532 11.02 -19.25 7.95
CA ASN A 532 9.65 -18.75 7.82
C ASN A 532 9.30 -18.12 6.46
N ILE A 533 9.87 -18.64 5.37
CA ILE A 533 9.56 -18.16 4.01
C ILE A 533 8.09 -18.42 3.70
N THR A 534 7.39 -17.40 3.20
CA THR A 534 5.95 -17.49 2.88
C THR A 534 5.69 -17.83 1.43
N ASP A 535 6.56 -17.37 0.53
CA ASP A 535 6.52 -17.77 -0.87
C ASP A 535 7.92 -17.56 -1.48
N ILE A 536 8.20 -18.31 -2.54
CA ILE A 536 9.42 -18.23 -3.33
C ILE A 536 9.06 -18.40 -4.81
N THR A 537 9.68 -17.64 -5.68
CA THR A 537 9.47 -17.79 -7.13
C THR A 537 10.65 -17.29 -7.93
N THR A 538 10.65 -17.57 -9.23
CA THR A 538 11.53 -16.91 -10.19
C THR A 538 10.74 -16.03 -11.14
N ASP A 539 11.32 -14.88 -11.50
CA ASP A 539 10.81 -14.11 -12.62
C ASP A 539 11.35 -14.65 -13.96
N PRO A 540 10.87 -14.16 -15.11
CA PRO A 540 11.34 -14.63 -16.42
C PRO A 540 12.80 -14.32 -16.75
N TYR A 541 13.50 -13.54 -15.91
CA TYR A 541 14.93 -13.28 -16.02
C TYR A 541 15.74 -14.20 -15.09
N ASN A 542 15.09 -15.17 -14.44
CA ASN A 542 15.67 -16.10 -13.46
C ASN A 542 16.15 -15.44 -12.17
N ASN A 543 15.64 -14.25 -11.83
CA ASN A 543 15.89 -13.69 -10.51
C ASN A 543 15.06 -14.46 -9.48
N LEU A 544 15.66 -14.79 -8.35
CA LEU A 544 14.98 -15.47 -7.25
C LEU A 544 14.32 -14.43 -6.35
N TRP A 545 13.02 -14.58 -6.11
CA TRP A 545 12.23 -13.71 -5.24
C TRP A 545 11.76 -14.50 -4.02
N ILE A 546 11.99 -13.97 -2.83
CA ILE A 546 11.66 -14.59 -1.54
C ILE A 546 10.84 -13.61 -0.71
N ALA A 547 9.69 -14.06 -0.20
CA ALA A 547 8.88 -13.30 0.75
C ALA A 547 9.09 -13.82 2.19
N ILE A 548 9.51 -12.93 3.10
CA ILE A 548 9.69 -13.23 4.52
C ILE A 548 8.77 -12.32 5.35
N PRO A 549 7.86 -12.87 6.17
CA PRO A 549 6.93 -12.07 6.97
C PRO A 549 7.63 -11.06 7.86
N ASN A 550 7.10 -9.84 7.88
CA ASN A 550 7.58 -8.67 8.63
C ASN A 550 8.96 -8.14 8.22
N GLU A 551 9.73 -8.90 7.43
CA GLU A 551 11.00 -8.43 6.88
C GLU A 551 10.83 -7.78 5.52
N GLY A 552 9.99 -8.34 4.63
CA GLY A 552 9.80 -7.81 3.28
C GLY A 552 10.11 -8.84 2.20
N ILE A 553 10.57 -8.33 1.04
CA ILE A 553 10.89 -9.15 -0.12
C ILE A 553 12.40 -9.10 -0.37
N TYR A 554 13.01 -10.25 -0.59
CA TYR A 554 14.39 -10.35 -1.03
C TYR A 554 14.42 -10.81 -2.49
N MET A 555 15.22 -10.15 -3.32
CA MET A 555 15.49 -10.53 -4.70
C MET A 555 16.97 -10.85 -4.85
N HIS A 556 17.30 -12.02 -5.38
CA HIS A 556 18.65 -12.37 -5.80
C HIS A 556 18.81 -12.19 -7.30
N HIS A 557 19.72 -11.30 -7.70
CA HIS A 557 20.04 -11.00 -9.08
C HIS A 557 21.56 -10.91 -9.25
N ASN A 558 22.12 -11.68 -10.19
CA ASN A 558 23.55 -11.62 -10.55
C ASN A 558 24.52 -11.68 -9.33
N GLY A 559 24.23 -12.57 -8.38
CA GLY A 559 25.06 -12.78 -7.18
C GLY A 559 24.88 -11.74 -6.08
N VAL A 560 23.86 -10.87 -6.18
CA VAL A 560 23.59 -9.81 -5.19
C VAL A 560 22.16 -9.93 -4.70
N TRP A 561 21.98 -9.76 -3.39
CA TRP A 561 20.69 -9.64 -2.75
C TRP A 561 20.24 -8.18 -2.67
N GLN A 562 19.03 -7.92 -3.13
CA GLN A 562 18.30 -6.69 -2.89
C GLN A 562 17.15 -6.95 -1.94
N HIS A 563 16.89 -6.02 -1.03
CA HIS A 563 15.80 -6.08 -0.07
C HIS A 563 14.82 -4.95 -0.35
N PHE A 564 13.53 -5.27 -0.29
CA PHE A 564 12.43 -4.34 -0.46
C PHE A 564 11.51 -4.39 0.77
N SER A 565 11.15 -3.22 1.26
CA SER A 565 10.31 -2.97 2.43
C SER A 565 9.26 -1.89 2.13
N THR A 566 8.46 -1.50 3.12
CA THR A 566 7.54 -0.36 2.97
C THR A 566 8.25 0.96 2.69
N ASN A 567 9.50 1.10 3.13
CA ASN A 567 10.33 2.28 2.82
C ASN A 567 10.70 2.36 1.34
N ASP A 568 10.69 1.23 0.63
CA ASP A 568 10.99 1.14 -0.80
C ASP A 568 9.74 1.31 -1.66
N GLY A 569 8.54 1.31 -1.06
CA GLY A 569 7.26 1.48 -1.76
C GLY A 569 6.32 0.27 -1.66
N LEU A 570 6.74 -0.84 -1.02
CA LEU A 570 5.82 -1.94 -0.74
C LEU A 570 4.64 -1.46 0.11
N VAL A 571 3.47 -2.02 -0.13
CA VAL A 571 2.25 -1.69 0.62
C VAL A 571 2.34 -2.21 2.06
N SER A 572 3.01 -3.35 2.25
CA SER A 572 3.25 -4.00 3.54
C SER A 572 4.39 -5.02 3.45
N THR A 573 5.04 -5.30 4.57
CA THR A 573 5.93 -6.47 4.74
C THR A 573 5.22 -7.64 5.41
N ASN A 574 3.93 -7.49 5.75
CA ASN A 574 3.16 -8.55 6.39
C ASN A 574 2.50 -9.45 5.32
N PHE A 575 3.14 -10.61 5.09
CA PHE A 575 2.67 -11.65 4.17
C PHE A 575 2.02 -12.86 4.89
N GLY A 576 1.87 -12.79 6.23
CA GLY A 576 1.60 -13.92 7.14
C GLY A 576 0.16 -14.47 7.20
N THR A 577 -0.39 -14.68 8.40
CA THR A 577 -1.69 -15.35 8.70
C THR A 577 -2.86 -14.39 8.98
N VAL A 578 -4.05 -14.60 8.37
CA VAL A 578 -5.32 -14.10 8.92
C VAL A 578 -5.84 -15.12 9.93
N GLY A 579 -6.34 -14.68 11.08
CA GLY A 579 -7.02 -15.56 12.02
C GLY A 579 -8.15 -16.35 11.34
N GLY A 580 -8.25 -17.66 11.62
CA GLY A 580 -9.28 -18.53 11.03
C GLY A 580 -8.78 -19.84 10.41
N GLY A 581 -7.50 -20.19 10.57
CA GLY A 581 -6.96 -21.51 10.17
C GLY A 581 -6.35 -21.57 8.76
N ILE A 582 -6.53 -20.53 7.93
CA ILE A 582 -5.81 -20.40 6.67
C ILE A 582 -4.49 -19.68 6.94
N LYS A 583 -3.37 -20.41 6.82
CA LYS A 583 -2.10 -19.93 7.36
C LYS A 583 -1.41 -18.86 6.50
N LYS A 584 -1.54 -18.84 5.18
CA LYS A 584 -0.78 -17.92 4.27
C LYS A 584 -1.54 -17.76 2.94
N PRO A 585 -1.43 -16.61 2.22
CA PRO A 585 -1.88 -16.54 0.84
C PRO A 585 -1.22 -17.67 0.04
N GLN A 586 -1.97 -18.31 -0.84
CA GLN A 586 -1.48 -19.48 -1.56
C GLN A 586 -0.48 -19.14 -2.65
N LYS A 587 -0.55 -17.92 -3.19
CA LYS A 587 0.35 -17.45 -4.22
C LYS A 587 0.50 -15.94 -4.08
N LEU A 588 1.65 -15.49 -3.60
CA LEU A 588 1.96 -14.09 -3.34
C LEU A 588 2.44 -13.36 -4.58
N PHE A 589 3.14 -14.07 -5.47
CA PHE A 589 3.75 -13.49 -6.65
C PHE A 589 2.95 -13.81 -7.92
N ALA A 590 2.78 -12.81 -8.79
CA ALA A 590 2.30 -13.01 -10.15
C ALA A 590 3.03 -12.09 -11.11
N PHE A 591 3.44 -12.65 -12.26
CA PHE A 591 4.23 -11.91 -13.23
C PHE A 591 3.44 -11.66 -14.52
N ASP A 592 3.23 -10.38 -14.84
CA ASP A 592 2.67 -9.96 -16.12
C ASP A 592 3.78 -9.89 -17.16
N LYS A 593 3.88 -10.95 -17.96
CA LYS A 593 4.89 -11.06 -19.04
C LYS A 593 4.74 -10.03 -20.15
N LYS A 594 3.53 -9.51 -20.36
CA LYS A 594 3.26 -8.59 -21.46
C LYS A 594 3.78 -7.20 -21.12
N ASN A 595 3.57 -6.76 -19.89
CA ASN A 595 3.93 -5.40 -19.46
C ASN A 595 5.13 -5.37 -18.49
N ASN A 596 5.73 -6.52 -18.19
CA ASN A 596 6.91 -6.64 -17.34
C ASN A 596 6.66 -6.19 -15.88
N PHE A 597 5.47 -6.45 -15.36
CA PHE A 597 5.14 -6.16 -13.96
C PHE A 597 5.28 -7.40 -13.10
N MET A 598 5.88 -7.24 -11.92
CA MET A 598 5.73 -8.17 -10.81
C MET A 598 4.65 -7.64 -9.87
N TYR A 599 3.66 -8.47 -9.58
CA TYR A 599 2.66 -8.19 -8.56
C TYR A 599 2.97 -9.01 -7.31
N ILE A 600 2.88 -8.35 -6.16
CA ILE A 600 3.22 -8.89 -4.85
C ILE A 600 2.02 -8.65 -3.95
N ALA A 601 1.36 -9.72 -3.51
CA ALA A 601 0.28 -9.65 -2.54
C ALA A 601 0.80 -9.58 -1.12
N SER A 602 0.10 -8.85 -0.26
CA SER A 602 0.31 -8.75 1.18
C SER A 602 -1.05 -8.59 1.89
N PHE A 603 -1.05 -8.43 3.20
CA PHE A 603 -2.30 -8.19 3.93
C PHE A 603 -2.95 -6.83 3.74
N ASP A 604 -2.18 -5.85 3.34
CA ASP A 604 -2.67 -4.48 3.22
C ASP A 604 -2.96 -4.12 1.76
N GLY A 605 -2.78 -5.06 0.83
CA GLY A 605 -3.09 -4.90 -0.59
C GLY A 605 -2.08 -5.55 -1.53
N ILE A 606 -2.07 -5.07 -2.77
CA ILE A 606 -1.15 -5.48 -3.84
C ILE A 606 -0.13 -4.37 -4.09
N SER A 607 1.15 -4.74 -4.14
CA SER A 607 2.20 -3.91 -4.73
C SER A 607 2.51 -4.39 -6.14
N ARG A 608 2.46 -3.47 -7.10
CA ARG A 608 2.94 -3.67 -8.46
C ARG A 608 4.31 -3.02 -8.57
N PHE A 609 5.31 -3.84 -8.84
CA PHE A 609 6.65 -3.42 -9.17
C PHE A 609 6.82 -3.49 -10.69
N TYR A 610 7.31 -2.42 -11.29
CA TYR A 610 7.85 -2.51 -12.64
C TYR A 610 9.14 -3.33 -12.57
N ASN A 611 9.00 -4.62 -12.90
CA ASN A 611 10.12 -5.53 -12.92
C ASN A 611 10.86 -5.35 -14.23
N ASP A 612 11.43 -4.17 -14.41
CA ASP A 612 12.28 -3.88 -15.57
C ASP A 612 13.44 -4.88 -15.65
N SER A 613 13.82 -5.45 -14.50
CA SER A 613 15.15 -5.92 -14.18
C SER A 613 16.20 -4.86 -14.55
N MET A 614 17.33 -4.86 -13.89
CA MET A 614 18.50 -4.18 -14.42
C MET A 614 18.97 -4.91 -15.71
N PHE A 615 18.23 -4.78 -16.82
CA PHE A 615 18.67 -4.75 -18.22
C PHE A 615 18.24 -5.82 -19.22
N VAL A 616 17.01 -5.75 -19.73
CA VAL A 616 16.79 -5.91 -21.19
C VAL A 616 15.63 -5.03 -21.66
N LEU A 617 15.88 -3.74 -21.92
CA LEU A 617 15.02 -3.02 -22.86
C LEU A 617 15.24 -3.65 -24.26
N PRO A 618 14.18 -3.96 -25.03
CA PRO A 618 14.34 -4.22 -26.45
C PRO A 618 15.14 -3.06 -27.06
N ASP A 619 16.16 -3.35 -27.87
CA ASP A 619 17.13 -2.36 -28.42
C ASP A 619 16.48 -1.12 -29.09
N ASN A 620 15.17 -1.15 -29.34
CA ASN A 620 14.41 -0.13 -30.04
C ASN A 620 13.77 0.95 -29.13
N ASN A 621 13.78 0.81 -27.79
CA ASN A 621 13.05 1.72 -26.87
C ASN A 621 13.88 2.35 -25.73
N VAL A 622 15.21 2.32 -25.81
CA VAL A 622 16.06 2.96 -24.78
C VAL A 622 15.90 4.49 -24.84
N LYS A 623 15.45 5.10 -23.74
CA LYS A 623 15.46 6.56 -23.54
C LYS A 623 16.53 6.92 -22.51
N LEU A 624 17.42 7.83 -22.87
CA LEU A 624 18.46 8.32 -21.96
C LEU A 624 17.90 9.49 -21.14
N HIS A 625 17.80 9.28 -19.83
CA HIS A 625 17.46 10.30 -18.85
C HIS A 625 18.75 10.81 -18.20
N ILE A 626 19.17 12.02 -18.57
CA ILE A 626 20.35 12.68 -17.97
C ILE A 626 19.88 13.63 -16.88
N TYR A 627 20.49 13.56 -15.71
CA TYR A 627 20.26 14.52 -14.63
C TYR A 627 21.53 14.81 -13.83
N PRO A 628 21.68 16.02 -13.26
CA PRO A 628 20.84 17.19 -13.52
C PRO A 628 20.99 17.66 -14.98
N ASN A 629 19.92 18.21 -15.54
CA ASN A 629 19.90 18.79 -16.90
C ASN A 629 18.93 19.98 -16.94
N PRO A 630 19.40 21.23 -17.05
CA PRO A 630 20.80 21.62 -17.23
C PRO A 630 21.67 21.29 -16.01
N VAL A 631 22.97 21.09 -16.24
CA VAL A 631 23.97 20.94 -15.19
C VAL A 631 24.81 22.22 -15.11
N ASN A 632 24.97 22.72 -13.90
CA ASN A 632 25.95 23.75 -13.59
C ASN A 632 27.23 23.05 -13.15
N HIS A 633 28.28 23.10 -14.00
CA HIS A 633 29.54 22.34 -13.91
C HIS A 633 29.64 21.33 -12.76
N GLY A 634 29.59 20.04 -13.09
CA GLY A 634 29.67 18.96 -12.11
C GLY A 634 29.32 17.59 -12.68
N LYS A 635 28.93 16.66 -11.82
CA LYS A 635 28.55 15.31 -12.24
C LYS A 635 27.14 15.29 -12.82
N ILE A 636 27.01 14.67 -13.98
CA ILE A 636 25.73 14.21 -14.52
C ILE A 636 25.66 12.70 -14.44
N TYR A 637 24.45 12.19 -14.34
CA TYR A 637 24.12 10.79 -14.18
C TYR A 637 23.15 10.37 -15.26
N ILE A 638 23.27 9.12 -15.69
CA ILE A 638 22.28 8.43 -16.50
C ILE A 638 21.94 7.13 -15.78
N ASP A 639 20.66 6.94 -15.53
CA ASP A 639 20.13 5.72 -14.96
C ASP A 639 19.55 4.80 -16.04
N LEU A 640 19.32 3.54 -15.67
CA LEU A 640 18.61 2.55 -16.49
C LEU A 640 19.33 2.28 -17.83
N ILE A 641 20.67 2.12 -17.81
CA ILE A 641 21.48 1.81 -19.01
C ILE A 641 21.77 0.32 -19.22
N PRO A 642 21.06 -0.41 -20.12
CA PRO A 642 21.30 -1.84 -20.39
C PRO A 642 22.74 -2.33 -20.37
N ASP A 643 22.96 -3.51 -19.78
CA ASP A 643 24.26 -4.19 -19.80
C ASP A 643 24.82 -4.27 -21.22
N GLY A 644 26.12 -3.97 -21.34
CA GLY A 644 26.82 -3.90 -22.62
C GLY A 644 26.57 -2.60 -23.42
N ILE A 645 25.86 -1.61 -22.88
CA ILE A 645 25.76 -0.27 -23.48
C ILE A 645 26.93 0.60 -23.04
N THR A 646 27.53 1.30 -24.01
CA THR A 646 28.43 2.42 -23.76
C THR A 646 27.72 3.73 -24.07
N VAL A 647 27.78 4.71 -23.17
CA VAL A 647 27.28 6.07 -23.43
C VAL A 647 28.43 7.03 -23.64
N SER A 648 28.42 7.70 -24.79
CA SER A 648 29.44 8.67 -25.21
C SER A 648 28.84 10.06 -25.37
N ILE A 649 29.64 11.10 -25.07
CA ILE A 649 29.23 12.50 -25.18
C ILE A 649 29.84 13.13 -26.42
N TYR A 650 29.03 13.88 -27.14
CA TYR A 650 29.43 14.66 -28.32
C TYR A 650 28.95 16.10 -28.19
N SER A 651 29.74 17.04 -28.70
CA SER A 651 29.28 18.41 -28.95
C SER A 651 28.27 18.47 -30.10
N VAL A 652 27.59 19.61 -30.26
CA VAL A 652 26.65 19.82 -31.39
C VAL A 652 27.32 19.66 -32.75
N SER A 653 28.63 19.94 -32.87
CA SER A 653 29.39 19.75 -34.10
C SER A 653 29.83 18.30 -34.33
N GLY A 654 29.43 17.36 -33.47
CA GLY A 654 29.80 15.95 -33.55
C GLY A 654 31.20 15.61 -33.00
N LYS A 655 31.91 16.56 -32.39
CA LYS A 655 33.20 16.27 -31.73
C LYS A 655 32.97 15.43 -30.47
N PHE A 656 33.66 14.30 -30.36
CA PHE A 656 33.66 13.46 -29.16
C PHE A 656 34.28 14.18 -27.96
N MET A 657 33.58 14.14 -26.83
CA MET A 657 33.97 14.80 -25.58
C MET A 657 34.38 13.82 -24.48
N GLY A 658 33.82 12.61 -24.47
CA GLY A 658 34.15 11.58 -23.49
C GLY A 658 33.12 10.46 -23.39
N LYS A 659 33.31 9.56 -22.43
CA LYS A 659 32.40 8.45 -22.13
C LYS A 659 31.98 8.50 -20.68
N PHE A 660 30.73 8.17 -20.42
CA PHE A 660 30.26 7.95 -19.06
C PHE A 660 30.98 6.73 -18.44
N ALA A 661 31.23 6.79 -17.13
CA ALA A 661 31.85 5.74 -16.34
C ALA A 661 30.84 5.08 -15.40
N ASN A 662 31.07 3.81 -15.03
CA ASN A 662 30.23 3.11 -14.07
C ASN A 662 30.33 3.76 -12.67
N THR A 663 29.22 3.78 -11.93
CA THR A 663 29.23 4.08 -10.49
C THR A 663 29.27 2.77 -9.67
N ASP A 664 29.38 2.90 -8.34
CA ASP A 664 29.22 1.76 -7.41
C ASP A 664 27.78 1.20 -7.42
N ILE A 665 26.83 1.97 -7.95
CA ILE A 665 25.45 1.54 -8.17
C ILE A 665 25.39 0.93 -9.57
N LYS A 666 25.28 -0.41 -9.63
CA LYS A 666 25.03 -1.12 -10.90
C LYS A 666 23.80 -0.51 -11.55
N SER A 667 23.91 -0.19 -12.84
CA SER A 667 22.92 0.47 -13.72
C SER A 667 22.96 1.99 -13.85
N GLN A 668 23.85 2.66 -13.13
CA GLN A 668 24.07 4.09 -13.27
C GLN A 668 25.44 4.37 -13.86
N LEU A 669 25.46 5.29 -14.82
CA LEU A 669 26.71 5.85 -15.32
C LEU A 669 26.80 7.32 -14.93
N TYR A 670 28.01 7.82 -14.71
CA TYR A 670 28.26 9.24 -14.46
C TYR A 670 29.29 9.82 -15.42
N TYR A 671 29.21 11.14 -15.62
CA TYR A 671 30.23 11.91 -16.32
C TYR A 671 30.47 13.24 -15.61
N ASP A 672 31.74 13.64 -15.49
CA ASP A 672 32.10 14.91 -14.88
C ASP A 672 32.23 16.00 -15.96
N THR A 673 31.29 16.96 -15.93
CA THR A 673 31.22 18.07 -16.88
C THR A 673 32.12 19.25 -16.51
N SER A 674 32.90 19.17 -15.42
CA SER A 674 33.69 20.31 -14.90
C SER A 674 34.71 20.89 -15.88
N THR A 675 35.12 20.12 -16.91
CA THR A 675 36.05 20.58 -17.96
C THR A 675 35.37 20.98 -19.26
N MET A 676 34.04 20.85 -19.33
CA MET A 676 33.27 21.16 -20.53
C MET A 676 32.94 22.67 -20.58
N PRO A 677 33.10 23.33 -21.74
CA PRO A 677 32.59 24.68 -21.89
C PRO A 677 31.06 24.72 -21.83
N PRO A 678 30.45 25.84 -21.41
CA PRO A 678 29.00 26.01 -21.46
C PRO A 678 28.46 25.77 -22.88
N GLY A 679 27.33 25.06 -22.98
CA GLY A 679 26.74 24.72 -24.26
C GLY A 679 25.83 23.50 -24.22
N ILE A 680 25.32 23.11 -25.39
CA ILE A 680 24.47 21.94 -25.57
C ILE A 680 25.33 20.76 -26.06
N TYR A 681 25.05 19.58 -25.52
CA TYR A 681 25.75 18.34 -25.83
C TYR A 681 24.76 17.20 -26.05
N TYR A 682 25.22 16.15 -26.73
CA TYR A 682 24.48 14.93 -26.96
C TYR A 682 25.12 13.78 -26.20
N ALA A 683 24.33 13.01 -25.46
CA ALA A 683 24.73 11.69 -25.00
C ALA A 683 24.15 10.64 -25.95
N VAL A 684 25.00 9.72 -26.41
CA VAL A 684 24.67 8.69 -27.40
C VAL A 684 24.97 7.33 -26.80
N ALA A 685 23.94 6.49 -26.72
CA ALA A 685 24.07 5.11 -26.26
C ALA A 685 24.28 4.16 -27.43
N ILE A 686 25.27 3.28 -27.29
CA ILE A 686 25.70 2.33 -28.30
C ILE A 686 25.77 0.94 -27.66
N LYS A 687 25.19 -0.07 -28.33
CA LYS A 687 25.32 -1.49 -27.98
C LYS A 687 25.94 -2.22 -29.17
N GLY A 688 27.10 -2.84 -28.96
CA GLY A 688 27.92 -3.33 -30.07
C GLY A 688 28.28 -2.20 -31.04
N ASN A 689 27.84 -2.30 -32.30
CA ASN A 689 28.05 -1.28 -33.35
C ASN A 689 26.79 -0.45 -33.69
N ARG A 690 25.70 -0.60 -32.92
CA ARG A 690 24.42 0.03 -33.21
C ARG A 690 24.12 1.15 -32.21
N ARG A 691 23.75 2.33 -32.73
CA ARG A 691 23.14 3.41 -31.92
C ARG A 691 21.72 3.01 -31.55
N ILE A 692 21.42 3.06 -30.26
CA ILE A 692 20.12 2.66 -29.70
C ILE A 692 19.36 3.84 -29.10
N ALA A 693 20.05 4.88 -28.62
CA ALA A 693 19.43 6.07 -28.07
C ALA A 693 20.31 7.32 -28.21
N ILE A 694 19.68 8.49 -28.22
CA ILE A 694 20.34 9.79 -28.15
C ILE A 694 19.48 10.74 -27.31
N THR A 695 20.11 11.54 -26.47
CA THR A 695 19.44 12.64 -25.75
C THR A 695 20.35 13.86 -25.68
N LYS A 696 19.77 15.03 -25.40
CA LYS A 696 20.49 16.30 -25.29
C LYS A 696 20.55 16.77 -23.83
N PHE A 697 21.65 17.38 -23.45
CA PHE A 697 21.78 18.08 -22.17
C PHE A 697 22.54 19.39 -22.33
N ALA A 698 22.37 20.30 -21.38
CA ALA A 698 23.05 21.59 -21.37
C ALA A 698 23.99 21.71 -20.16
N VAL A 699 25.20 22.23 -20.40
CA VAL A 699 26.13 22.69 -19.37
C VAL A 699 26.02 24.22 -19.30
N THR A 700 25.81 24.76 -18.11
CA THR A 700 25.70 26.21 -17.88
C THR A 700 26.81 26.68 -16.95
N ASP A 701 27.18 27.96 -17.08
CA ASP A 701 27.97 28.65 -16.06
C ASP A 701 27.13 28.89 -14.79
N LYS A 702 27.81 29.13 -13.67
CA LYS A 702 27.21 29.58 -12.41
C LYS A 702 26.55 30.94 -12.49
#